data_AF-A0A2S6FE81-F1
#
_entry.id   AF-A0A2S6FE81-F1
#
_cell.length_a   1.000
_cell.length_b   1.000
_cell.length_c   1.000
_cell.angle_alpha   90.00
_cell.angle_beta   90.00
_cell.angle_gamma   90.00
#
_symmetry.space_group_name_H-M   'P 1'
#
loop_
_entity.id
_entity.type
_entity.pdbx_description
1 polymer ?
#
loop_
_entity_poly.entity_id
_entity_poly.type
_entity_poly.pdbx_seq_one_letter_code
_entity_poly.pdbx_strand_id
1 'polypeptide(L)'
;MNRIFSAFGLSLWIALLSPMVQAANLKALDVAALPGDRVELKLSFDAPPPLPQGYMTESPARIALDLPGVASQLASKTRDLGSGNARSATVVEAGDRTRLIINLAQSAPYDSRIEGNNLLVVVGQGVKPSTPRPAAPAMPVQARAAATSGKAIRGVDFQRGTQGEGNVVIDLSDPSIAPDIQQREGKIIVGFAKTRLPEPLRVRLDVKDFATPVQFVNASASGDRAIISIEPGGTFDYSTYQTDSKLTVSVRPATVDDPQKRNAGLQAYSGEKLSLNFQDIDVRSVLQLIADFTNLNLVASDTVQGGITLRLQNVPWDQALDLVLKTKGLDKRRVGNVLLVAPADEIAARERQELESQKQIADLAPLRRELLQVNYAKATDIAKLFQSVTSAEAKPDERGSITVDERTNNIIAYQTQDRLDELRRIVTQLDIPVRQVMIEARIVEANVDYDKSLGVRWGGSIQNRGNWNTSGVSNGLNGSSTIGTPGSTSTNSPFVDMGVANNTSGIGIAFITDNVLLDLELTAMEKTGNGEIVSQPKVVTSDKETAKILKGTEIPYQEASSSGATSVSFKEASLSLEVTPQITPDNRIIMEVKVTKDEPDYLNKVQDVPPIKKNEVNAKVLVNDGETIVIGGVFSNTQSKVVDKVPFLGDVPYLGRLFRRDVVSEKKSELLVFLTPRIMNNQAIAVSH
;
A
#
# COMPACT_ATOMS: atom_id res chain seq x y z
N MET A 1 7.79 79.44 -20.36
CA MET A 1 8.69 78.42 -20.98
C MET A 1 8.55 77.13 -20.16
N ASN A 2 7.52 76.34 -20.44
CA ASN A 2 7.48 75.21 -21.38
C ASN A 2 7.95 73.88 -20.75
N ARG A 3 6.96 73.11 -20.26
CA ARG A 3 6.74 71.65 -20.43
C ARG A 3 6.10 71.03 -19.17
N ILE A 4 4.80 71.24 -18.99
CA ILE A 4 3.96 70.55 -17.97
C ILE A 4 2.77 69.79 -18.62
N PHE A 5 2.68 69.71 -19.96
CA PHE A 5 1.59 69.01 -20.65
C PHE A 5 2.13 68.00 -21.67
N SER A 6 2.51 66.78 -21.25
CA SER A 6 2.70 65.65 -22.20
C SER A 6 2.84 64.24 -21.59
N ALA A 7 2.27 63.94 -20.42
CA ALA A 7 2.40 62.58 -19.84
C ALA A 7 1.07 61.90 -19.43
N PHE A 8 -0.04 62.63 -19.33
CA PHE A 8 -1.35 62.04 -18.99
C PHE A 8 -2.28 61.78 -20.19
N GLY A 9 -1.85 62.15 -21.42
CA GLY A 9 -2.66 62.01 -22.64
C GLY A 9 -2.44 60.73 -23.44
N LEU A 10 -1.39 59.95 -23.17
CA LEU A 10 -1.07 58.74 -23.94
C LEU A 10 -1.56 57.43 -23.30
N SER A 11 -1.93 57.43 -22.02
CA SER A 11 -2.47 56.25 -21.33
C SER A 11 -3.97 56.05 -21.55
N LEU A 12 -4.70 57.08 -22.02
CA LEU A 12 -6.14 56.99 -22.29
C LEU A 12 -6.49 56.54 -23.73
N TRP A 13 -5.51 56.53 -24.65
CA TRP A 13 -5.73 56.15 -26.05
C TRP A 13 -5.43 54.67 -26.36
N ILE A 14 -4.69 53.97 -25.48
CA ILE A 14 -4.39 52.53 -25.65
C ILE A 14 -5.45 51.63 -24.98
N ALA A 15 -6.33 52.20 -24.15
CA ALA A 15 -7.44 51.48 -23.52
C ALA A 15 -8.72 51.36 -24.39
N LEU A 16 -8.72 51.90 -25.63
CA LEU A 16 -9.88 51.93 -26.53
C LEU A 16 -9.76 51.01 -27.77
N LEU A 17 -8.74 50.16 -27.83
CA LEU A 17 -8.59 49.13 -28.86
C LEU A 17 -8.71 47.73 -28.23
N SER A 18 -9.85 47.48 -27.58
CA SER A 18 -10.30 46.11 -27.33
C SER A 18 -10.75 45.52 -28.67
N PRO A 19 -10.22 44.38 -29.14
CA PRO A 19 -10.82 43.71 -30.29
C PRO A 19 -12.24 43.30 -29.89
N MET A 20 -13.25 43.86 -30.57
CA MET A 20 -14.60 43.27 -30.52
C MET A 20 -14.45 41.84 -31.02
N VAL A 21 -14.61 40.87 -30.12
CA VAL A 21 -14.72 39.45 -30.46
C VAL A 21 -15.97 39.33 -31.33
N GLN A 22 -15.79 39.12 -32.64
CA GLN A 22 -16.92 38.85 -33.52
C GLN A 22 -17.53 37.50 -33.12
N ALA A 23 -18.82 37.50 -32.80
CA ALA A 23 -19.58 36.29 -32.54
C ALA A 23 -19.74 35.51 -33.86
N ALA A 24 -19.18 34.31 -33.95
CA ALA A 24 -19.33 33.44 -35.10
C ALA A 24 -20.65 32.65 -34.97
N ASN A 25 -21.55 32.73 -35.94
CA ASN A 25 -22.79 31.98 -35.94
C ASN A 25 -22.61 30.63 -36.64
N LEU A 26 -23.06 29.56 -35.98
CA LEU A 26 -23.06 28.21 -36.54
C LEU A 26 -24.25 28.06 -37.52
N LYS A 27 -23.96 27.81 -38.80
CA LYS A 27 -24.97 27.74 -39.88
C LYS A 27 -25.35 26.33 -40.30
N ALA A 28 -24.38 25.42 -40.35
CA ALA A 28 -24.61 24.06 -40.81
C ALA A 28 -23.79 23.04 -40.01
N LEU A 29 -24.34 21.84 -39.85
CA LEU A 29 -23.69 20.66 -39.30
C LEU A 29 -23.84 19.52 -40.32
N ASP A 30 -22.77 19.21 -41.02
CA ASP A 30 -22.69 18.09 -41.96
C ASP A 30 -22.00 16.90 -41.30
N VAL A 31 -22.39 15.69 -41.71
CA VAL A 31 -21.92 14.43 -41.12
C VAL A 31 -21.49 13.51 -42.24
N ALA A 32 -20.28 12.97 -42.14
CA ALA A 32 -19.75 11.99 -43.08
C ALA A 32 -19.21 10.77 -42.33
N ALA A 33 -19.63 9.57 -42.74
CA ALA A 33 -19.06 8.32 -42.25
C ALA A 33 -17.74 8.03 -42.97
N LEU A 34 -16.69 7.73 -42.20
CA LEU A 34 -15.36 7.37 -42.69
C LEU A 34 -15.12 5.86 -42.52
N PRO A 35 -14.24 5.23 -43.32
CA PRO A 35 -13.89 3.82 -43.15
C PRO A 35 -13.33 3.52 -41.75
N GLY A 36 -13.78 2.41 -41.15
CA GLY A 36 -13.32 1.93 -39.84
C GLY A 36 -14.11 2.47 -38.64
N ASP A 37 -15.44 2.55 -38.75
CA ASP A 37 -16.36 2.97 -37.67
C ASP A 37 -16.16 4.42 -37.17
N ARG A 38 -15.52 5.25 -38.00
CA ARG A 38 -15.21 6.66 -37.73
C ARG A 38 -16.27 7.58 -38.29
N VAL A 39 -16.51 8.69 -37.60
CA VAL A 39 -17.48 9.71 -38.01
C VAL A 39 -16.81 11.07 -38.00
N GLU A 40 -16.94 11.81 -39.10
CA GLU A 40 -16.52 13.20 -39.20
C GLU A 40 -17.74 14.11 -39.15
N LEU A 41 -17.71 15.09 -38.24
CA LEU A 41 -18.69 16.16 -38.13
C LEU A 41 -18.05 17.46 -38.61
N LYS A 42 -18.64 18.09 -39.61
CA LYS A 42 -18.20 19.38 -40.15
C LYS A 42 -19.19 20.47 -39.75
N LEU A 43 -18.76 21.35 -38.86
CA LEU A 43 -19.50 22.51 -38.41
C LEU A 43 -19.08 23.73 -39.24
N SER A 44 -20.02 24.38 -39.92
CA SER A 44 -19.75 25.54 -40.79
C SER A 44 -20.24 26.84 -40.15
N PHE A 45 -19.36 27.85 -40.11
CA PHE A 45 -19.59 29.14 -39.46
C PHE A 45 -19.53 30.31 -40.45
N ASP A 46 -20.12 31.46 -40.10
CA ASP A 46 -20.04 32.69 -40.91
C ASP A 46 -18.73 33.48 -40.73
N ALA A 47 -18.04 33.29 -39.59
CA ALA A 47 -16.71 33.79 -39.29
C ALA A 47 -15.83 32.65 -38.72
N PRO A 48 -14.50 32.78 -38.68
CA PRO A 48 -13.61 31.77 -38.10
C PRO A 48 -14.02 31.42 -36.66
N PRO A 49 -14.32 30.14 -36.34
CA PRO A 49 -14.79 29.77 -35.01
C PRO A 49 -13.67 29.83 -33.96
N PRO A 50 -14.00 30.11 -32.70
CA PRO A 50 -13.04 30.00 -31.59
C PRO A 50 -12.69 28.54 -31.30
N LEU A 51 -11.54 28.32 -30.65
CA LEU A 51 -11.05 26.99 -30.29
C LEU A 51 -12.07 26.26 -29.38
N PRO A 52 -12.55 25.05 -29.77
CA PRO A 52 -13.52 24.32 -28.98
C PRO A 52 -12.91 23.79 -27.68
N GLN A 53 -13.67 23.87 -26.59
CA GLN A 53 -13.32 23.25 -25.31
C GLN A 53 -14.14 21.98 -25.11
N GLY A 54 -13.53 20.80 -25.23
CA GLY A 54 -14.25 19.53 -25.14
C GLY A 54 -13.86 18.64 -23.96
N TYR A 55 -14.82 17.87 -23.46
CA TYR A 55 -14.61 16.81 -22.48
C TYR A 55 -15.40 15.55 -22.84
N MET A 56 -14.97 14.41 -22.32
CA MET A 56 -15.61 13.11 -22.54
C MET A 56 -16.16 12.55 -21.22
N THR A 57 -17.29 11.86 -21.28
CA THR A 57 -17.86 11.09 -20.16
C THR A 57 -17.97 9.63 -20.56
N GLU A 58 -17.68 8.69 -19.64
CA GLU A 58 -17.68 7.25 -19.95
C GLU A 58 -19.04 6.56 -19.67
N SER A 59 -19.82 7.04 -18.70
CA SER A 59 -21.11 6.45 -18.32
C SER A 59 -22.18 7.53 -18.10
N PRO A 60 -23.00 7.87 -19.13
CA PRO A 60 -22.99 7.36 -20.51
C PRO A 60 -21.88 7.95 -21.38
N ALA A 61 -21.46 7.19 -22.40
CA ALA A 61 -20.41 7.58 -23.35
C ALA A 61 -20.83 8.82 -24.17
N ARG A 62 -20.23 9.99 -23.89
CA ARG A 62 -20.55 11.25 -24.60
C ARG A 62 -19.29 12.09 -24.82
N ILE A 63 -19.26 12.84 -25.91
CA ILE A 63 -18.31 13.93 -26.15
C ILE A 63 -19.11 15.23 -26.09
N ALA A 64 -18.71 16.16 -25.23
CA ALA A 64 -19.29 17.50 -25.17
C ALA A 64 -18.23 18.52 -25.60
N LEU A 65 -18.54 19.35 -26.58
CA LEU A 65 -17.68 20.40 -27.13
C LEU A 65 -18.36 21.76 -26.95
N ASP A 66 -17.73 22.64 -26.17
CA ASP A 66 -18.19 23.99 -25.90
C ASP A 66 -17.51 24.99 -26.85
N LEU A 67 -18.34 25.76 -27.55
CA LEU A 67 -17.95 26.84 -28.45
C LEU A 67 -18.34 28.18 -27.80
N PRO A 68 -17.39 28.89 -27.16
CA PRO A 68 -17.67 30.18 -26.52
C PRO A 68 -17.92 31.26 -27.58
N GLY A 69 -18.86 32.19 -27.34
CA GLY A 69 -19.17 33.30 -28.25
C GLY A 69 -19.80 32.89 -29.58
N VAL A 70 -20.32 31.66 -29.69
CA VAL A 70 -21.01 31.15 -30.87
C VAL A 70 -22.50 31.02 -30.59
N ALA A 71 -23.34 31.63 -31.44
CA ALA A 71 -24.78 31.40 -31.45
C ALA A 71 -25.18 30.38 -32.52
N SER A 72 -26.19 29.55 -32.25
CA SER A 72 -26.61 28.46 -33.16
C SER A 72 -27.78 28.89 -34.04
N GLN A 73 -27.58 28.96 -35.35
CA GLN A 73 -28.62 29.22 -36.36
C GLN A 73 -29.07 27.95 -37.09
N LEU A 74 -28.82 26.76 -36.51
CA LEU A 74 -29.23 25.49 -37.10
C LEU A 74 -30.76 25.31 -37.11
N ALA A 75 -31.30 24.85 -38.23
CA ALA A 75 -32.73 24.52 -38.37
C ALA A 75 -33.19 23.37 -37.46
N SER A 76 -32.29 22.46 -37.08
CA SER A 76 -32.56 21.31 -36.19
C SER A 76 -31.52 21.20 -35.07
N LYS A 77 -31.98 21.21 -33.81
CA LYS A 77 -31.12 21.12 -32.61
C LYS A 77 -30.56 19.72 -32.32
N THR A 78 -31.19 18.67 -32.86
CA THR A 78 -30.72 17.29 -32.72
C THR A 78 -30.68 16.64 -34.10
N ARG A 79 -29.60 15.91 -34.40
CA ARG A 79 -29.41 15.16 -35.64
C ARG A 79 -28.94 13.75 -35.32
N ASP A 80 -29.65 12.76 -35.82
CA ASP A 80 -29.22 11.36 -35.73
C ASP A 80 -28.10 11.11 -36.74
N LEU A 81 -27.01 10.50 -36.27
CA LEU A 81 -25.79 10.28 -37.06
C LEU A 81 -25.79 8.91 -37.75
N GLY A 82 -26.59 7.96 -37.23
CA GLY A 82 -27.04 6.73 -37.90
C GLY A 82 -25.96 5.74 -38.38
N SER A 83 -24.68 6.07 -38.27
CA SER A 83 -23.55 5.30 -38.81
C SER A 83 -22.32 5.51 -37.90
N GLY A 84 -21.63 4.42 -37.57
CA GLY A 84 -20.45 4.47 -36.70
C GLY A 84 -20.75 4.33 -35.20
N ASN A 85 -19.70 4.54 -34.39
CA ASN A 85 -19.81 4.60 -32.93
C ASN A 85 -20.58 5.84 -32.40
N ALA A 86 -20.78 6.88 -33.24
CA ALA A 86 -21.55 8.07 -32.87
C ALA A 86 -23.04 7.89 -33.23
N ARG A 87 -23.92 7.99 -32.22
CA ARG A 87 -25.37 7.73 -32.35
C ARG A 87 -26.16 8.97 -32.72
N SER A 88 -25.97 10.07 -31.99
CA SER A 88 -26.67 11.33 -32.23
C SER A 88 -25.81 12.53 -31.82
N ALA A 89 -26.03 13.67 -32.47
CA ALA A 89 -25.45 14.95 -32.11
C ALA A 89 -26.55 15.95 -31.74
N THR A 90 -26.42 16.57 -30.57
CA THR A 90 -27.34 17.62 -30.08
C THR A 90 -26.57 18.91 -29.87
N VAL A 91 -27.06 20.00 -30.43
CA VAL A 91 -26.52 21.35 -30.24
C VAL A 91 -27.44 22.10 -29.28
N VAL A 92 -26.89 22.49 -28.13
CA VAL A 92 -27.60 23.21 -27.07
C VAL A 92 -26.93 24.57 -26.87
N GLU A 93 -27.71 25.63 -26.96
CA GLU A 93 -27.25 26.99 -26.68
C GLU A 93 -27.56 27.34 -25.23
N ALA A 94 -26.56 27.83 -24.49
CA ALA A 94 -26.68 28.16 -23.08
C ALA A 94 -25.91 29.44 -22.74
N GLY A 95 -26.57 30.58 -22.83
CA GLY A 95 -25.95 31.90 -22.62
C GLY A 95 -25.00 32.24 -23.77
N ASP A 96 -23.77 32.65 -23.46
CA ASP A 96 -22.75 33.06 -24.44
C ASP A 96 -21.91 31.88 -24.99
N ARG A 97 -22.50 30.68 -25.06
CA ARG A 97 -21.81 29.48 -25.57
C ARG A 97 -22.77 28.48 -26.18
N THR A 98 -22.33 27.85 -27.26
CA THR A 98 -23.01 26.73 -27.90
C THR A 98 -22.28 25.43 -27.55
N ARG A 99 -23.00 24.46 -26.99
CA ARG A 99 -22.50 23.14 -26.64
C ARG A 99 -22.97 22.09 -27.66
N LEU A 100 -22.04 21.43 -28.33
CA LEU A 100 -22.29 20.25 -29.15
C LEU A 100 -22.08 18.99 -28.31
N ILE A 101 -23.12 18.17 -28.13
CA ILE A 101 -23.09 16.90 -27.41
C ILE A 101 -23.23 15.77 -28.42
N ILE A 102 -22.24 14.90 -28.51
CA ILE A 102 -22.24 13.71 -29.36
C ILE A 102 -22.41 12.49 -28.44
N ASN A 103 -23.53 11.77 -28.59
CA ASN A 103 -23.77 10.53 -27.88
C ASN A 103 -23.08 9.38 -28.61
N LEU A 104 -22.31 8.57 -27.89
CA LEU A 104 -21.58 7.43 -28.43
C LEU A 104 -22.15 6.10 -27.93
N ALA A 105 -21.94 5.02 -28.68
CA ALA A 105 -22.24 3.67 -28.22
C ALA A 105 -21.18 3.16 -27.22
N GLN A 106 -19.91 3.47 -27.47
CA GLN A 106 -18.76 3.17 -26.63
C GLN A 106 -17.81 4.37 -26.59
N SER A 107 -17.07 4.57 -25.50
CA SER A 107 -16.12 5.70 -25.38
C SER A 107 -15.03 5.60 -26.47
N ALA A 108 -14.85 6.64 -27.28
CA ALA A 108 -13.84 6.69 -28.34
C ALA A 108 -13.17 8.07 -28.43
N PRO A 109 -11.84 8.13 -28.63
CA PRO A 109 -11.11 9.39 -28.72
C PRO A 109 -11.60 10.22 -29.92
N TYR A 110 -11.51 11.55 -29.81
CA TYR A 110 -11.83 12.47 -30.89
C TYR A 110 -10.66 13.43 -31.16
N ASP A 111 -10.63 13.96 -32.38
CA ASP A 111 -9.76 15.06 -32.79
C ASP A 111 -10.64 16.20 -33.35
N SER A 112 -10.21 17.44 -33.16
CA SER A 112 -10.92 18.62 -33.67
C SER A 112 -9.95 19.61 -34.29
N ARG A 113 -10.19 20.01 -35.54
CA ARG A 113 -9.36 20.97 -36.27
C ARG A 113 -10.19 22.05 -36.94
N ILE A 114 -9.66 23.27 -36.97
CA ILE A 114 -10.29 24.41 -37.63
C ILE A 114 -9.69 24.55 -39.03
N GLU A 115 -10.52 24.51 -40.07
CA GLU A 115 -10.16 24.75 -41.46
C GLU A 115 -10.97 25.92 -42.01
N GLY A 116 -10.35 27.11 -42.03
CA GLY A 116 -11.02 28.35 -42.42
C GLY A 116 -12.20 28.66 -41.49
N ASN A 117 -13.41 28.70 -42.05
CA ASN A 117 -14.66 28.92 -41.31
C ASN A 117 -15.33 27.61 -40.87
N ASN A 118 -14.65 26.46 -40.95
CA ASN A 118 -15.21 25.18 -40.55
C ASN A 118 -14.45 24.59 -39.36
N LEU A 119 -15.18 23.96 -38.44
CA LEU A 119 -14.61 23.07 -37.43
C LEU A 119 -14.92 21.63 -37.81
N LEU A 120 -13.89 20.83 -38.05
CA LEU A 120 -14.00 19.40 -38.32
C LEU A 120 -13.71 18.64 -37.03
N VAL A 121 -14.62 17.76 -36.63
CA VAL A 121 -14.49 16.88 -35.46
C VAL A 121 -14.53 15.44 -35.94
N VAL A 122 -13.43 14.71 -35.79
CA VAL A 122 -13.32 13.30 -36.17
C VAL A 122 -13.35 12.43 -34.93
N VAL A 123 -14.37 11.59 -34.80
CA VAL A 123 -14.53 10.65 -33.70
C VAL A 123 -13.99 9.29 -34.12
N GLY A 124 -13.09 8.72 -33.31
CA GLY A 124 -12.51 7.38 -33.48
C GLY A 124 -11.04 7.31 -33.91
N GLN A 125 -10.28 8.42 -33.90
CA GLN A 125 -8.85 8.41 -34.25
C GLN A 125 -7.96 8.70 -33.04
N GLY A 126 -7.10 7.74 -32.67
CA GLY A 126 -6.05 7.91 -31.65
C GLY A 126 -4.78 8.52 -32.23
N VAL A 127 -4.10 9.36 -31.44
CA VAL A 127 -2.82 9.99 -31.79
C VAL A 127 -1.71 8.94 -31.92
N LYS A 128 -0.98 8.91 -33.04
CA LYS A 128 0.22 8.07 -33.22
C LYS A 128 1.42 8.69 -32.45
N PRO A 129 2.10 7.94 -31.56
CA PRO A 129 3.33 8.41 -30.95
C PRO A 129 4.52 8.30 -31.93
N SER A 130 5.29 9.38 -32.06
CA SER A 130 6.55 9.41 -32.82
C SER A 130 7.69 8.77 -32.03
N THR A 131 8.45 7.88 -32.68
CA THR A 131 9.63 7.16 -32.18
C THR A 131 10.81 8.07 -31.77
N PRO A 132 11.58 7.74 -30.72
CA PRO A 132 12.81 8.47 -30.38
C PRO A 132 14.04 7.98 -31.16
N ARG A 133 14.92 8.93 -31.53
CA ARG A 133 16.25 8.72 -32.14
C ARG A 133 17.32 8.60 -31.04
N PRO A 134 18.43 7.84 -31.22
CA PRO A 134 19.41 7.59 -30.16
C PRO A 134 20.28 8.82 -29.85
N ALA A 135 20.66 8.93 -28.57
CA ALA A 135 21.48 9.99 -27.99
C ALA A 135 23.00 9.79 -28.23
N ALA A 136 23.72 10.90 -28.37
CA ALA A 136 25.16 11.00 -28.19
C ALA A 136 25.47 11.58 -26.79
N PRO A 137 26.62 11.26 -26.16
CA PRO A 137 26.85 11.54 -24.74
C PRO A 137 27.47 12.93 -24.53
N ALA A 138 27.01 13.65 -23.51
CA ALA A 138 27.72 14.80 -22.95
C ALA A 138 27.54 14.89 -21.43
N MET A 139 28.65 15.26 -20.79
CA MET A 139 29.01 15.32 -19.37
C MET A 139 28.15 16.26 -18.49
N PRO A 140 28.27 16.18 -17.14
CA PRO A 140 27.28 16.72 -16.22
C PRO A 140 27.48 18.22 -15.95
N VAL A 141 26.37 18.96 -15.92
CA VAL A 141 26.32 20.35 -15.43
C VAL A 141 25.29 20.45 -14.31
N GLN A 142 25.75 20.80 -13.12
CA GLN A 142 24.92 21.32 -12.03
C GLN A 142 24.36 22.69 -12.42
N ALA A 143 23.03 22.85 -12.45
CA ALA A 143 22.39 24.14 -12.25
C ALA A 143 20.89 23.99 -11.96
N ARG A 144 20.50 24.51 -10.79
CA ARG A 144 19.40 25.45 -10.55
C ARG A 144 18.01 25.09 -11.09
N ALA A 145 17.08 24.93 -10.14
CA ALA A 145 15.64 24.87 -10.34
C ALA A 145 15.14 25.97 -11.29
N ALA A 146 14.74 25.56 -12.49
CA ALA A 146 13.89 26.35 -13.37
C ALA A 146 12.44 25.90 -13.15
N ALA A 147 11.64 26.81 -12.61
CA ALA A 147 10.20 26.63 -12.47
C ALA A 147 9.55 26.61 -13.86
N THR A 148 9.29 25.42 -14.39
CA THR A 148 8.28 25.22 -15.43
C THR A 148 6.90 25.35 -14.77
N SER A 149 6.14 26.38 -15.13
CA SER A 149 4.76 26.62 -14.70
C SER A 149 3.83 25.52 -15.23
N GLY A 150 3.82 24.38 -14.54
CA GLY A 150 2.84 23.31 -14.72
C GLY A 150 1.73 23.40 -13.69
N LYS A 151 0.57 22.81 -14.01
CA LYS A 151 -0.56 22.66 -13.07
C LYS A 151 -0.06 21.97 -11.80
N ALA A 152 -0.31 22.58 -10.63
CA ALA A 152 0.19 22.10 -9.35
C ALA A 152 -0.79 22.36 -8.20
N ILE A 153 -0.68 21.59 -7.14
CA ILE A 153 -1.38 21.86 -5.87
C ILE A 153 -0.50 22.80 -5.05
N ARG A 154 -1.06 23.94 -4.65
CA ARG A 154 -0.39 24.99 -3.86
C ARG A 154 -0.46 24.73 -2.37
N GLY A 155 -1.54 24.10 -1.89
CA GLY A 155 -1.72 23.80 -0.48
C GLY A 155 -2.85 22.80 -0.25
N VAL A 156 -2.75 22.06 0.85
CA VAL A 156 -3.81 21.20 1.39
C VAL A 156 -3.96 21.57 2.86
N ASP A 157 -5.13 22.05 3.24
CA ASP A 157 -5.44 22.52 4.59
C ASP A 157 -6.70 21.81 5.12
N PHE A 158 -6.85 21.78 6.44
CA PHE A 158 -8.01 21.20 7.12
C PHE A 158 -8.63 22.19 8.09
N GLN A 159 -9.94 22.39 7.99
CA GLN A 159 -10.69 23.33 8.82
C GLN A 159 -11.95 22.66 9.37
N ARG A 160 -12.25 22.92 10.64
CA ARG A 160 -13.52 22.53 11.24
C ARG A 160 -14.61 23.54 10.89
N GLY A 161 -15.69 23.10 10.25
CA GLY A 161 -16.87 23.92 9.96
C GLY A 161 -17.74 24.16 11.19
N THR A 162 -18.63 25.14 11.10
CA THR A 162 -19.50 25.58 12.22
C THR A 162 -20.51 24.52 12.68
N GLN A 163 -20.85 23.56 11.80
CA GLN A 163 -21.76 22.45 12.09
C GLN A 163 -21.06 21.13 12.45
N GLY A 164 -19.74 21.16 12.74
CA GLY A 164 -18.97 19.96 13.08
C GLY A 164 -18.51 19.13 11.88
N GLU A 165 -18.70 19.63 10.67
CA GLU A 165 -18.14 19.10 9.43
C GLU A 165 -16.62 19.32 9.34
N GLY A 166 -15.92 18.37 8.72
CA GLY A 166 -14.51 18.49 8.39
C GLY A 166 -14.36 18.98 6.95
N ASN A 167 -13.82 20.19 6.77
CA ASN A 167 -13.59 20.80 5.47
C ASN A 167 -12.12 20.61 5.08
N VAL A 168 -11.87 19.84 4.03
CA VAL A 168 -10.55 19.70 3.41
C VAL A 168 -10.47 20.71 2.27
N VAL A 169 -9.60 21.71 2.40
CA VAL A 169 -9.44 22.81 1.45
C VAL A 169 -8.17 22.60 0.64
N ILE A 170 -8.32 22.45 -0.67
CA ILE A 170 -7.23 22.18 -1.59
C ILE A 170 -7.06 23.41 -2.48
N ASP A 171 -5.91 24.08 -2.37
CA ASP A 171 -5.57 25.23 -3.20
C ASP A 171 -4.86 24.75 -4.46
N LEU A 172 -5.45 25.08 -5.60
CA LEU A 172 -5.04 24.67 -6.94
C LEU A 172 -4.30 25.81 -7.62
N SER A 173 -3.34 25.51 -8.48
CA SER A 173 -2.64 26.55 -9.25
C SER A 173 -3.54 27.24 -10.27
N ASP A 174 -4.59 26.56 -10.71
CA ASP A 174 -5.48 26.96 -11.81
C ASP A 174 -6.90 26.40 -11.58
N PRO A 175 -7.96 27.21 -11.74
CA PRO A 175 -9.36 26.79 -11.60
C PRO A 175 -9.78 25.71 -12.63
N SER A 176 -9.07 25.56 -13.74
CA SER A 176 -9.35 24.55 -14.78
C SER A 176 -8.86 23.14 -14.45
N ILE A 177 -8.30 22.90 -13.25
CA ILE A 177 -7.91 21.57 -12.79
C ILE A 177 -9.18 20.84 -12.33
N ALA A 178 -9.58 19.79 -13.07
CA ALA A 178 -10.74 18.98 -12.74
C ALA A 178 -10.37 17.84 -11.77
N PRO A 179 -11.00 17.76 -10.58
CA PRO A 179 -10.83 16.63 -9.67
C PRO A 179 -11.63 15.40 -10.12
N ASP A 180 -11.03 14.23 -9.99
CA ASP A 180 -11.67 12.91 -10.08
C ASP A 180 -11.92 12.41 -8.65
N ILE A 181 -13.17 12.46 -8.19
CA ILE A 181 -13.54 12.11 -6.82
C ILE A 181 -14.19 10.74 -6.81
N GLN A 182 -13.62 9.79 -6.07
CA GLN A 182 -14.11 8.43 -5.94
C GLN A 182 -14.22 8.05 -4.47
N GLN A 183 -15.30 7.36 -4.11
CA GLN A 183 -15.44 6.74 -2.80
C GLN A 183 -15.07 5.26 -2.91
N ARG A 184 -13.99 4.83 -2.25
CA ARG A 184 -13.56 3.42 -2.18
C ARG A 184 -13.22 3.06 -0.75
N GLU A 185 -13.70 1.90 -0.29
CA GLU A 185 -13.35 1.34 1.04
C GLU A 185 -13.60 2.31 2.22
N GLY A 186 -14.66 3.13 2.14
CA GLY A 186 -14.97 4.13 3.17
C GLY A 186 -14.08 5.37 3.17
N LYS A 187 -13.20 5.54 2.17
CA LYS A 187 -12.35 6.72 1.97
C LYS A 187 -12.85 7.56 0.79
N ILE A 188 -12.59 8.86 0.83
CA ILE A 188 -12.82 9.77 -0.30
C ILE A 188 -11.47 10.03 -0.96
N ILE A 189 -11.32 9.58 -2.19
CA ILE A 189 -10.10 9.71 -3.00
C ILE A 189 -10.32 10.82 -4.02
N VAL A 190 -9.56 11.90 -3.92
CA VAL A 190 -9.57 13.02 -4.84
C VAL A 190 -8.32 12.98 -5.70
N GLY A 191 -8.46 12.60 -6.96
CA GLY A 191 -7.38 12.50 -7.93
C GLY A 191 -7.32 13.72 -8.85
N PHE A 192 -6.11 14.20 -9.14
CA PHE A 192 -5.86 15.29 -10.07
C PHE A 192 -4.91 14.80 -11.16
N ALA A 193 -5.41 14.69 -12.40
CA ALA A 193 -4.59 14.28 -13.52
C ALA A 193 -3.63 15.39 -13.96
N LYS A 194 -2.42 15.03 -14.39
CA LYS A 194 -1.40 15.96 -14.91
C LYS A 194 -1.12 17.14 -13.98
N THR A 195 -1.21 16.91 -12.68
CA THR A 195 -1.09 17.93 -11.64
C THR A 195 0.01 17.50 -10.68
N ARG A 196 1.02 18.36 -10.51
CA ARG A 196 2.16 18.07 -9.63
C ARG A 196 1.82 18.38 -8.18
N LEU A 197 2.19 17.47 -7.28
CA LEU A 197 2.19 17.71 -5.84
C LEU A 197 3.64 17.95 -5.37
N PRO A 198 3.98 19.19 -4.93
CA PRO A 198 5.27 19.51 -4.32
C PRO A 198 5.61 18.56 -3.16
N GLU A 199 6.88 18.21 -3.02
CA GLU A 199 7.39 17.36 -1.94
C GLU A 199 6.98 17.78 -0.52
N PRO A 200 6.99 19.08 -0.13
CA PRO A 200 6.57 19.49 1.22
C PRO A 200 5.08 19.27 1.51
N LEU A 201 4.25 19.08 0.48
CA LEU A 201 2.82 18.82 0.63
C LEU A 201 2.50 17.31 0.65
N ARG A 202 3.50 16.42 0.55
CA ARG A 202 3.33 14.96 0.62
C ARG A 202 3.31 14.47 2.06
N VAL A 203 2.36 14.97 2.83
CA VAL A 203 2.24 14.71 4.26
C VAL A 203 0.91 14.06 4.59
N ARG A 204 0.90 13.33 5.71
CA ARG A 204 -0.32 12.81 6.33
C ARG A 204 -0.68 13.75 7.49
N LEU A 205 -1.82 14.41 7.39
CA LEU A 205 -2.39 15.23 8.44
C LEU A 205 -3.25 14.34 9.35
N ASP A 206 -2.95 14.33 10.65
CA ASP A 206 -3.84 13.77 11.68
C ASP A 206 -4.73 14.91 12.20
N VAL A 207 -6.04 14.74 12.03
CA VAL A 207 -7.04 15.77 12.33
C VAL A 207 -8.07 15.31 13.36
N LYS A 208 -7.76 14.24 14.11
CA LYS A 208 -8.63 13.67 15.15
C LYS A 208 -8.97 14.67 16.26
N ASP A 209 -8.04 15.55 16.61
CA ASP A 209 -8.21 16.54 17.68
C ASP A 209 -9.27 17.61 17.37
N PHE A 210 -9.68 17.73 16.09
CA PHE A 210 -10.65 18.72 15.65
C PHE A 210 -12.12 18.29 15.85
N ALA A 211 -12.39 17.13 16.44
CA ALA A 211 -13.74 16.64 16.73
C ALA A 211 -14.68 16.71 15.49
N THR A 212 -14.17 16.23 14.35
CA THR A 212 -14.89 16.09 13.08
C THR A 212 -14.93 14.61 12.67
N PRO A 213 -15.74 14.22 11.67
CA PRO A 213 -15.75 12.86 11.16
C PRO A 213 -14.45 12.46 10.47
N VAL A 214 -13.65 13.42 9.97
CA VAL A 214 -12.39 13.14 9.29
C VAL A 214 -11.32 12.81 10.32
N GLN A 215 -10.62 11.69 10.15
CA GLN A 215 -9.52 11.28 11.04
C GLN A 215 -8.16 11.59 10.40
N PHE A 216 -8.00 11.30 9.11
CA PHE A 216 -6.74 11.52 8.40
C PHE A 216 -6.95 12.12 7.02
N VAL A 217 -6.03 12.98 6.60
CA VAL A 217 -5.92 13.47 5.22
C VAL A 217 -4.51 13.17 4.72
N ASN A 218 -4.39 12.38 3.67
CA ASN A 218 -3.11 11.98 3.10
C ASN A 218 -2.97 12.51 1.66
N ALA A 219 -1.97 13.36 1.43
CA ALA A 219 -1.65 13.86 0.10
C ALA A 219 -0.44 13.10 -0.44
N SER A 220 -0.61 12.45 -1.59
CA SER A 220 0.41 11.61 -2.23
C SER A 220 0.47 11.86 -3.74
N ALA A 221 1.60 11.54 -4.36
CA ALA A 221 1.77 11.64 -5.81
C ALA A 221 2.00 10.24 -6.38
N SER A 222 1.26 9.88 -7.44
CA SER A 222 1.43 8.64 -8.17
C SER A 222 1.62 8.95 -9.66
N GLY A 223 2.86 8.82 -10.13
CA GLY A 223 3.25 9.25 -11.48
C GLY A 223 3.00 10.74 -11.70
N ASP A 224 2.22 11.07 -12.73
CA ASP A 224 1.81 12.44 -13.09
C ASP A 224 0.45 12.84 -12.49
N ARG A 225 -0.04 12.11 -11.47
CA ARG A 225 -1.30 12.40 -10.78
C ARG A 225 -1.04 12.70 -9.31
N ALA A 226 -1.67 13.76 -8.81
CA ALA A 226 -1.75 14.01 -7.37
C ALA A 226 -3.01 13.34 -6.81
N ILE A 227 -2.90 12.69 -5.65
CA ILE A 227 -3.99 11.95 -5.02
C ILE A 227 -4.09 12.40 -3.56
N ILE A 228 -5.26 12.92 -3.19
CA ILE A 228 -5.59 13.29 -1.81
C ILE A 228 -6.63 12.29 -1.31
N SER A 229 -6.24 11.50 -0.31
CA SER A 229 -7.10 10.52 0.35
C SER A 229 -7.58 11.07 1.68
N ILE A 230 -8.89 11.15 1.86
CA ILE A 230 -9.56 11.62 3.08
C ILE A 230 -10.18 10.38 3.75
N GLU A 231 -9.80 10.12 5.00
CA GLU A 231 -10.23 8.96 5.78
C GLU A 231 -11.19 9.41 6.90
N PRO A 232 -12.50 9.34 6.67
CA PRO A 232 -13.51 9.57 7.70
C PRO A 232 -13.73 8.33 8.58
N GLY A 233 -14.15 8.57 9.82
CA GLY A 233 -14.61 7.55 10.77
C GLY A 233 -16.13 7.50 10.86
N GLY A 234 -16.69 6.29 10.77
CA GLY A 234 -18.14 6.06 10.84
C GLY A 234 -18.87 6.32 9.51
N THR A 235 -20.19 6.48 9.57
CA THR A 235 -21.03 6.84 8.41
C THR A 235 -20.96 8.35 8.17
N PHE A 236 -20.75 8.76 6.92
CA PHE A 236 -20.56 10.16 6.54
C PHE A 236 -21.30 10.49 5.24
N ASP A 237 -21.77 11.73 5.14
CA ASP A 237 -22.16 12.36 3.87
C ASP A 237 -21.02 13.33 3.48
N TYR A 238 -20.72 13.48 2.18
CA TYR A 238 -19.77 14.49 1.71
C TYR A 238 -20.35 15.34 0.58
N SER A 239 -19.89 16.58 0.49
CA SER A 239 -20.18 17.48 -0.63
C SER A 239 -18.89 18.10 -1.14
N THR A 240 -18.84 18.39 -2.44
CA THR A 240 -17.68 19.02 -3.08
C THR A 240 -18.13 20.25 -3.83
N TYR A 241 -17.40 21.34 -3.66
CA TYR A 241 -17.60 22.56 -4.42
C TYR A 241 -16.24 23.20 -4.68
N GLN A 242 -16.09 23.72 -5.89
CA GLN A 242 -14.88 24.41 -6.32
C GLN A 242 -15.23 25.85 -6.61
N THR A 243 -14.56 26.77 -5.91
CA THR A 243 -14.72 28.20 -6.10
C THR A 243 -13.35 28.77 -6.45
N ASP A 244 -13.24 29.34 -7.65
CA ASP A 244 -11.97 29.80 -8.21
C ASP A 244 -10.89 28.72 -8.15
N SER A 245 -9.78 29.00 -7.46
CA SER A 245 -8.66 28.08 -7.29
C SER A 245 -8.77 27.16 -6.07
N LYS A 246 -9.88 27.18 -5.33
CA LYS A 246 -10.05 26.37 -4.11
C LYS A 246 -11.11 25.30 -4.30
N LEU A 247 -10.72 24.03 -4.11
CA LEU A 247 -11.63 22.91 -4.01
C LEU A 247 -11.84 22.58 -2.54
N THR A 248 -13.08 22.63 -2.07
CA THR A 248 -13.43 22.24 -0.71
C THR A 248 -14.22 20.94 -0.73
N VAL A 249 -13.73 19.95 0.00
CA VAL A 249 -14.45 18.70 0.30
C VAL A 249 -14.97 18.79 1.73
N SER A 250 -16.28 18.93 1.88
CA SER A 250 -16.93 19.03 3.18
C SER A 250 -17.50 17.67 3.58
N VAL A 251 -17.04 17.13 4.71
CA VAL A 251 -17.46 15.82 5.24
C VAL A 251 -18.22 16.02 6.54
N ARG A 252 -19.48 15.61 6.56
CA ARG A 252 -20.36 15.71 7.72
C ARG A 252 -20.75 14.32 8.25
N PRO A 253 -20.96 14.15 9.56
CA PRO A 253 -21.41 12.87 10.09
C PRO A 253 -22.80 12.59 9.51
N ALA A 254 -23.00 11.38 8.99
CA ALA A 254 -24.33 10.96 8.58
C ALA A 254 -25.16 10.82 9.87
N THR A 255 -26.16 11.68 10.04
CA THR A 255 -27.12 11.58 11.14
C THR A 255 -27.79 10.20 11.06
N VAL A 256 -27.79 9.47 12.18
CA VAL A 256 -28.49 8.18 12.37
C VAL A 256 -30.01 8.41 12.48
N ASP A 257 -30.53 9.30 11.65
CA ASP A 257 -31.96 9.42 11.40
C ASP A 257 -32.24 8.65 10.10
N ASP A 258 -32.51 7.37 10.29
CA ASP A 258 -33.18 6.45 9.38
C ASP A 258 -32.77 6.50 7.89
N PRO A 259 -31.89 5.57 7.42
CA PRO A 259 -31.93 5.13 6.02
C PRO A 259 -33.32 4.61 5.59
N GLN A 260 -34.20 4.30 6.54
CA GLN A 260 -35.61 3.95 6.31
C GLN A 260 -36.47 5.14 5.87
N LYS A 261 -36.12 6.40 6.19
CA LYS A 261 -36.86 7.60 5.72
C LYS A 261 -36.40 8.10 4.35
N ARG A 262 -35.13 7.90 3.97
CA ARG A 262 -34.65 8.23 2.61
C ARG A 262 -35.23 7.28 1.54
N ASN A 263 -35.44 6.01 1.86
CA ASN A 263 -36.03 5.04 0.92
C ASN A 263 -37.57 4.96 0.96
N ALA A 264 -38.21 5.43 2.03
CA ALA A 264 -39.68 5.49 2.09
C ALA A 264 -40.28 6.74 1.41
N GLY A 265 -39.48 7.78 1.12
CA GLY A 265 -39.98 9.10 0.71
C GLY A 265 -39.89 9.45 -0.77
N LEU A 266 -39.06 8.77 -1.57
CA LEU A 266 -38.86 9.14 -2.98
C LEU A 266 -38.74 7.88 -3.85
N GLN A 267 -39.87 7.18 -4.04
CA GLN A 267 -40.06 6.55 -5.35
C GLN A 267 -40.02 7.69 -6.36
N ALA A 268 -38.97 7.76 -7.18
CA ALA A 268 -38.87 8.75 -8.24
C ALA A 268 -39.96 8.43 -9.28
N TYR A 269 -41.13 9.03 -9.10
CA TYR A 269 -42.24 8.90 -10.02
C TYR A 269 -41.83 9.51 -11.36
N SER A 270 -41.72 8.66 -12.38
CA SER A 270 -41.14 8.98 -13.71
C SER A 270 -42.17 8.85 -14.83
N GLY A 271 -43.41 8.51 -14.50
CA GLY A 271 -44.49 8.33 -15.45
C GLY A 271 -44.88 9.62 -16.18
N GLU A 272 -45.42 9.44 -17.39
CA GLU A 272 -46.09 10.52 -18.12
C GLU A 272 -47.15 11.20 -17.25
N LYS A 273 -47.24 12.52 -17.36
CA LYS A 273 -48.06 13.34 -16.49
C LYS A 273 -49.52 13.30 -16.93
N LEU A 274 -50.41 13.04 -15.99
CA LEU A 274 -51.84 12.95 -16.19
C LEU A 274 -52.55 13.99 -15.31
N SER A 275 -53.68 14.50 -15.80
CA SER A 275 -54.57 15.37 -15.03
C SER A 275 -55.97 14.77 -15.05
N LEU A 276 -56.51 14.46 -13.87
CA LEU A 276 -57.81 13.81 -13.69
C LEU A 276 -58.64 14.59 -12.67
N ASN A 277 -59.94 14.70 -12.88
CA ASN A 277 -60.84 15.30 -11.90
C ASN A 277 -62.13 14.48 -11.83
N PHE A 278 -62.28 13.70 -10.77
CA PHE A 278 -63.44 12.85 -10.56
C PHE A 278 -63.99 13.02 -9.16
N GLN A 279 -65.31 13.03 -9.08
CA GLN A 279 -66.06 13.04 -7.84
C GLN A 279 -66.84 11.73 -7.76
N ASP A 280 -66.58 10.95 -6.70
CA ASP A 280 -67.23 9.66 -6.42
C ASP A 280 -67.22 8.65 -7.59
N ILE A 281 -66.04 8.43 -8.18
CA ILE A 281 -65.84 7.43 -9.24
C ILE A 281 -65.44 6.08 -8.65
N ASP A 282 -65.90 4.97 -9.22
CA ASP A 282 -65.46 3.63 -8.83
C ASP A 282 -63.95 3.46 -9.05
N VAL A 283 -63.24 2.96 -8.04
CA VAL A 283 -61.79 2.72 -8.06
C VAL A 283 -61.37 1.84 -9.24
N ARG A 284 -62.19 0.86 -9.63
CA ARG A 284 -61.92 0.02 -10.81
C ARG A 284 -61.87 0.84 -12.10
N SER A 285 -62.77 1.80 -12.24
CA SER A 285 -62.83 2.68 -13.41
C SER A 285 -61.63 3.63 -13.47
N VAL A 286 -61.15 4.10 -12.32
CA VAL A 286 -59.92 4.92 -12.23
C VAL A 286 -58.69 4.10 -12.59
N LEU A 287 -58.57 2.88 -12.06
CA LEU A 287 -57.45 1.98 -12.37
C LEU A 287 -57.42 1.61 -13.85
N GLN A 288 -58.59 1.37 -14.46
CA GLN A 288 -58.71 1.10 -15.89
C GLN A 288 -58.26 2.30 -16.72
N LEU A 289 -58.68 3.52 -16.38
CA LEU A 289 -58.27 4.73 -17.10
C LEU A 289 -56.76 4.96 -17.04
N ILE A 290 -56.13 4.67 -15.90
CA ILE A 290 -54.66 4.75 -15.73
C ILE A 290 -53.97 3.65 -16.56
N ALA A 291 -54.54 2.45 -16.60
CA ALA A 291 -54.03 1.32 -17.39
C ALA A 291 -54.12 1.60 -18.91
N ASP A 292 -55.25 2.14 -19.37
CA ASP A 292 -55.49 2.54 -20.76
C ASP A 292 -54.53 3.65 -21.20
N PHE A 293 -54.28 4.64 -20.32
CA PHE A 293 -53.30 5.71 -20.59
C PHE A 293 -51.87 5.18 -20.71
N THR A 294 -51.53 4.10 -20.00
CA THR A 294 -50.17 3.53 -19.94
C THR A 294 -49.98 2.31 -20.85
N ASN A 295 -51.01 1.92 -21.62
CA ASN A 295 -51.05 0.68 -22.42
C ASN A 295 -50.73 -0.60 -21.61
N LEU A 296 -51.04 -0.61 -20.31
CA LEU A 296 -50.89 -1.77 -19.44
C LEU A 296 -52.18 -2.58 -19.40
N ASN A 297 -52.08 -3.90 -19.40
CA ASN A 297 -53.24 -4.77 -19.21
C ASN A 297 -53.56 -4.83 -17.71
N LEU A 298 -54.75 -4.39 -17.29
CA LEU A 298 -55.17 -4.43 -15.88
C LEU A 298 -55.98 -5.69 -15.58
N VAL A 299 -55.61 -6.40 -14.51
CA VAL A 299 -56.42 -7.46 -13.90
C VAL A 299 -56.75 -7.01 -12.47
N ALA A 300 -57.99 -6.59 -12.24
CA ALA A 300 -58.48 -6.20 -10.92
C ALA A 300 -59.30 -7.34 -10.30
N SER A 301 -59.03 -7.66 -9.02
CA SER A 301 -59.83 -8.64 -8.27
C SER A 301 -61.27 -8.16 -8.05
N ASP A 302 -62.22 -9.08 -7.92
CA ASP A 302 -63.64 -8.77 -7.67
C ASP A 302 -63.89 -8.12 -6.30
N THR A 303 -62.91 -8.24 -5.41
CA THR A 303 -62.86 -7.63 -4.08
C THR A 303 -62.45 -6.16 -4.09
N VAL A 304 -62.04 -5.61 -5.24
CA VAL A 304 -61.72 -4.18 -5.39
C VAL A 304 -63.02 -3.39 -5.55
N GLN A 305 -63.50 -2.79 -4.46
CA GLN A 305 -64.76 -2.02 -4.40
C GLN A 305 -64.61 -0.67 -3.69
N GLY A 306 -65.43 0.30 -4.10
CA GLY A 306 -65.59 1.59 -3.42
C GLY A 306 -65.35 2.81 -4.31
N GLY A 307 -65.98 3.93 -3.97
CA GLY A 307 -65.80 5.22 -4.66
C GLY A 307 -64.56 5.98 -4.16
N ILE A 308 -63.86 6.66 -5.06
CA ILE A 308 -62.76 7.58 -4.74
C ILE A 308 -63.05 8.95 -5.37
N THR A 309 -62.82 10.01 -4.61
CA THR A 309 -62.84 11.39 -5.12
C THR A 309 -61.40 11.87 -5.24
N LEU A 310 -61.02 12.30 -6.44
CA LEU A 310 -59.64 12.56 -6.79
C LEU A 310 -59.53 13.73 -7.77
N ARG A 311 -58.70 14.71 -7.42
CA ARG A 311 -58.32 15.81 -8.31
C ARG A 311 -56.80 15.85 -8.44
N LEU A 312 -56.30 15.40 -9.59
CA LEU A 312 -54.88 15.39 -9.96
C LEU A 312 -54.63 16.43 -11.06
N GLN A 313 -53.60 17.24 -10.89
CA GLN A 313 -53.15 18.19 -11.91
C GLN A 313 -51.66 17.98 -12.17
N ASN A 314 -51.31 17.63 -13.40
CA ASN A 314 -49.92 17.46 -13.83
C ASN A 314 -49.11 16.46 -12.98
N VAL A 315 -49.74 15.35 -12.57
CA VAL A 315 -49.15 14.33 -11.70
C VAL A 315 -48.71 13.12 -12.54
N PRO A 316 -47.47 12.60 -12.41
CA PRO A 316 -47.05 11.34 -13.02
C PRO A 316 -48.04 10.19 -12.77
N TRP A 317 -48.35 9.37 -13.78
CA TRP A 317 -49.36 8.31 -13.66
C TRP A 317 -49.01 7.25 -12.60
N ASP A 318 -47.72 6.99 -12.37
CA ASP A 318 -47.22 6.04 -11.37
C ASP A 318 -47.42 6.56 -9.94
N GLN A 319 -47.30 7.88 -9.76
CA GLN A 319 -47.69 8.57 -8.53
C GLN A 319 -49.21 8.55 -8.33
N ALA A 320 -49.96 8.79 -9.40
CA ALA A 320 -51.43 8.72 -9.37
C ALA A 320 -51.91 7.31 -8.99
N LEU A 321 -51.33 6.28 -9.59
CA LEU A 321 -51.64 4.88 -9.29
C LEU A 321 -51.31 4.53 -7.84
N ASP A 322 -50.12 4.90 -7.36
CA ASP A 322 -49.73 4.64 -5.97
C ASP A 322 -50.65 5.34 -4.96
N LEU A 323 -51.08 6.58 -5.24
CA LEU A 323 -52.03 7.31 -4.40
C LEU A 323 -53.40 6.62 -4.33
N VAL A 324 -53.91 6.14 -5.47
CA VAL A 324 -55.18 5.41 -5.54
C VAL A 324 -55.08 4.09 -4.77
N LEU A 325 -53.98 3.35 -4.94
CA LEU A 325 -53.74 2.08 -4.24
C LEU A 325 -53.64 2.26 -2.72
N LYS A 326 -52.84 3.22 -2.25
CA LYS A 326 -52.67 3.52 -0.80
C LYS A 326 -53.95 3.98 -0.13
N THR A 327 -54.75 4.82 -0.79
CA THR A 327 -56.00 5.36 -0.22
C THR A 327 -57.05 4.27 0.04
N LYS A 328 -56.98 3.17 -0.71
CA LYS A 328 -57.93 2.05 -0.63
C LYS A 328 -57.34 0.75 -0.11
N GLY A 329 -56.09 0.76 0.37
CA GLY A 329 -55.42 -0.42 0.92
C GLY A 329 -55.17 -1.53 -0.12
N LEU A 330 -55.01 -1.15 -1.39
CA LEU A 330 -54.73 -2.08 -2.48
C LEU A 330 -53.22 -2.17 -2.71
N ASP A 331 -52.76 -3.31 -3.22
CA ASP A 331 -51.38 -3.49 -3.67
C ASP A 331 -51.35 -3.90 -5.15
N LYS A 332 -50.19 -3.73 -5.79
CA LYS A 332 -49.96 -4.08 -7.20
C LYS A 332 -48.83 -5.09 -7.36
N ARG A 333 -49.00 -6.02 -8.30
CA ARG A 333 -47.91 -6.87 -8.82
C ARG A 333 -47.84 -6.75 -10.32
N ARG A 334 -46.66 -6.45 -10.84
CA ARG A 334 -46.40 -6.36 -12.28
C ARG A 334 -45.75 -7.65 -12.74
N VAL A 335 -46.41 -8.36 -13.65
CA VAL A 335 -45.84 -9.52 -14.34
C VAL A 335 -45.81 -9.18 -15.83
N GLY A 336 -44.65 -8.73 -16.31
CA GLY A 336 -44.47 -8.27 -17.69
C GLY A 336 -45.33 -7.04 -18.02
N ASN A 337 -46.28 -7.20 -18.95
CA ASN A 337 -47.24 -6.18 -19.40
C ASN A 337 -48.57 -6.19 -18.63
N VAL A 338 -48.73 -7.09 -17.66
CA VAL A 338 -49.97 -7.23 -16.88
C VAL A 338 -49.77 -6.64 -15.49
N LEU A 339 -50.70 -5.77 -15.09
CA LEU A 339 -50.79 -5.18 -13.77
C LEU A 339 -51.92 -5.88 -13.00
N LEU A 340 -51.55 -6.68 -12.01
CA LEU A 340 -52.49 -7.29 -11.07
C LEU A 340 -52.73 -6.31 -9.91
N VAL A 341 -53.99 -5.97 -9.64
CA VAL A 341 -54.40 -5.15 -8.50
C VAL A 341 -55.42 -5.88 -7.65
N ALA A 342 -55.13 -6.04 -6.37
CA ALA A 342 -56.02 -6.66 -5.39
C ALA A 342 -55.78 -6.03 -4.00
N PRO A 343 -56.65 -6.29 -3.01
CA PRO A 343 -56.39 -5.89 -1.62
C PRO A 343 -55.04 -6.41 -1.14
N ALA A 344 -54.30 -5.59 -0.38
CA ALA A 344 -52.95 -5.93 0.06
C ALA A 344 -52.89 -7.26 0.85
N ASP A 345 -53.94 -7.56 1.62
CA ASP A 345 -54.05 -8.79 2.40
C ASP A 345 -54.18 -10.04 1.52
N GLU A 346 -54.87 -9.95 0.38
CA GLU A 346 -55.05 -11.07 -0.56
C GLU A 346 -53.73 -11.40 -1.28
N ILE A 347 -52.99 -10.37 -1.70
CA ILE A 347 -51.67 -10.52 -2.32
C ILE A 347 -50.67 -11.10 -1.32
N ALA A 348 -50.64 -10.57 -0.09
CA ALA A 348 -49.75 -11.07 0.96
C ALA A 348 -50.08 -12.52 1.35
N ALA A 349 -51.35 -12.91 1.38
CA ALA A 349 -51.77 -14.28 1.65
C ALA A 349 -51.33 -15.23 0.53
N ARG A 350 -51.53 -14.86 -0.74
CA ARG A 350 -51.09 -15.67 -1.89
C ARG A 350 -49.57 -15.83 -1.91
N GLU A 351 -48.82 -14.76 -1.68
CA GLU A 351 -47.35 -14.79 -1.66
C GLU A 351 -46.82 -15.64 -0.49
N ARG A 352 -47.44 -15.54 0.69
CA ARG A 352 -47.12 -16.45 1.81
C ARG A 352 -47.35 -17.90 1.41
N GLN A 353 -48.48 -18.21 0.79
CA GLN A 353 -48.80 -19.57 0.35
C GLN A 353 -47.85 -20.07 -0.75
N GLU A 354 -47.44 -19.21 -1.69
CA GLU A 354 -46.46 -19.54 -2.71
C GLU A 354 -45.07 -19.80 -2.11
N LEU A 355 -44.63 -18.95 -1.18
CA LEU A 355 -43.36 -19.15 -0.46
C LEU A 355 -43.39 -20.39 0.45
N GLU A 356 -44.51 -20.67 1.11
CA GLU A 356 -44.72 -21.88 1.88
C GLU A 356 -44.75 -23.13 0.99
N SER A 357 -45.38 -23.04 -0.19
CA SER A 357 -45.37 -24.12 -1.18
C SER A 357 -43.96 -24.36 -1.71
N GLN A 358 -43.21 -23.31 -2.04
CA GLN A 358 -41.80 -23.44 -2.45
C GLN A 358 -40.94 -24.05 -1.35
N LYS A 359 -41.15 -23.64 -0.08
CA LYS A 359 -40.48 -24.27 1.08
C LYS A 359 -40.85 -25.74 1.21
N GLN A 360 -42.14 -26.10 1.11
CA GLN A 360 -42.58 -27.49 1.16
C GLN A 360 -41.99 -28.33 0.03
N ILE A 361 -41.89 -27.77 -1.19
CA ILE A 361 -41.23 -28.44 -2.32
C ILE A 361 -39.75 -28.66 -2.03
N ALA A 362 -39.04 -27.67 -1.48
CA ALA A 362 -37.65 -27.79 -1.07
C ALA A 362 -37.48 -28.82 0.06
N ASP A 363 -38.36 -28.83 1.06
CA ASP A 363 -38.34 -29.75 2.20
C ASP A 363 -38.63 -31.20 1.78
N LEU A 364 -39.43 -31.40 0.74
CA LEU A 364 -39.80 -32.70 0.18
C LEU A 364 -38.81 -33.19 -0.89
N ALA A 365 -37.78 -32.41 -1.23
CA ALA A 365 -36.78 -32.82 -2.21
C ALA A 365 -36.05 -34.10 -1.76
N PRO A 366 -35.79 -35.06 -2.67
CA PRO A 366 -35.14 -36.31 -2.33
C PRO A 366 -33.65 -36.08 -1.99
N LEU A 367 -33.21 -36.68 -0.89
CA LEU A 367 -31.80 -36.69 -0.49
C LEU A 367 -31.03 -37.75 -1.27
N ARG A 368 -29.79 -37.40 -1.65
CA ARG A 368 -28.87 -38.27 -2.39
C ARG A 368 -27.55 -38.33 -1.65
N ARG A 369 -26.87 -39.48 -1.80
CA ARG A 369 -25.50 -39.66 -1.32
C ARG A 369 -24.52 -39.45 -2.47
N GLU A 370 -23.49 -38.66 -2.23
CA GLU A 370 -22.38 -38.48 -3.16
C GLU A 370 -21.05 -38.60 -2.41
N LEU A 371 -20.07 -39.23 -3.05
CA LEU A 371 -18.71 -39.35 -2.56
C LEU A 371 -17.83 -38.45 -3.40
N LEU A 372 -17.18 -37.48 -2.77
CA LEU A 372 -16.26 -36.54 -3.41
C LEU A 372 -14.85 -36.79 -2.90
N GLN A 373 -13.92 -37.04 -3.81
CA GLN A 373 -12.51 -37.20 -3.51
C GLN A 373 -11.80 -35.84 -3.52
N VAL A 374 -10.98 -35.56 -2.51
CA VAL A 374 -10.17 -34.34 -2.39
C VAL A 374 -8.68 -34.72 -2.50
N ASN A 375 -7.91 -34.03 -3.34
CA ASN A 375 -6.55 -34.45 -3.69
C ASN A 375 -5.45 -33.67 -2.95
N TYR A 376 -5.60 -32.36 -2.82
CA TYR A 376 -4.60 -31.44 -2.28
C TYR A 376 -5.03 -30.87 -0.92
N ALA A 377 -6.29 -30.45 -0.80
CA ALA A 377 -6.82 -29.90 0.44
C ALA A 377 -7.23 -31.01 1.43
N LYS A 378 -7.33 -30.66 2.71
CA LYS A 378 -7.86 -31.57 3.75
C LYS A 378 -9.39 -31.60 3.65
N ALA A 379 -9.97 -32.78 3.45
CA ALA A 379 -11.41 -32.98 3.38
C ALA A 379 -12.14 -32.50 4.65
N THR A 380 -11.49 -32.65 5.82
CA THR A 380 -12.01 -32.17 7.11
C THR A 380 -12.22 -30.65 7.15
N ASP A 381 -11.32 -29.88 6.54
CA ASP A 381 -11.39 -28.42 6.55
C ASP A 381 -12.47 -27.91 5.58
N ILE A 382 -12.60 -28.55 4.41
CA ILE A 382 -13.67 -28.26 3.45
C ILE A 382 -15.05 -28.59 4.04
N ALA A 383 -15.18 -29.75 4.71
CA ALA A 383 -16.45 -30.14 5.33
C ALA A 383 -16.88 -29.18 6.44
N LYS A 384 -15.94 -28.71 7.27
CA LYS A 384 -16.20 -27.67 8.28
C LYS A 384 -16.62 -26.35 7.65
N LEU A 385 -15.93 -25.93 6.58
CA LEU A 385 -16.28 -24.71 5.85
C LEU A 385 -17.70 -24.80 5.29
N PHE A 386 -18.03 -25.91 4.63
CA PHE A 386 -19.36 -26.15 4.08
C PHE A 386 -20.44 -26.15 5.16
N GLN A 387 -20.22 -26.84 6.29
CA GLN A 387 -21.13 -26.82 7.43
C GLN A 387 -21.32 -25.40 7.98
N SER A 388 -20.26 -24.61 8.07
CA SER A 388 -20.32 -23.23 8.60
C SER A 388 -21.11 -22.27 7.71
N VAL A 389 -20.96 -22.36 6.39
CA VAL A 389 -21.72 -21.55 5.42
C VAL A 389 -23.18 -21.97 5.39
N THR A 390 -23.42 -23.28 5.39
CA THR A 390 -24.79 -23.83 5.32
C THR A 390 -25.58 -23.53 6.59
N SER A 391 -24.94 -23.60 7.77
CA SER A 391 -25.57 -23.30 9.06
C SER A 391 -25.96 -21.83 9.25
N ALA A 392 -25.39 -20.91 8.46
CA ALA A 392 -25.75 -19.49 8.48
C ALA A 392 -27.03 -19.19 7.66
N GLU A 393 -27.34 -19.99 6.65
CA GLU A 393 -28.56 -19.91 5.84
C GLU A 393 -29.67 -20.85 6.31
N ALA A 394 -29.32 -21.95 6.99
CA ALA A 394 -30.25 -23.00 7.37
C ALA A 394 -30.72 -22.88 8.83
N LYS A 395 -32.03 -23.06 9.02
CA LYS A 395 -32.62 -23.40 10.32
C LYS A 395 -32.04 -24.75 10.83
N PRO A 396 -32.13 -25.05 12.14
CA PRO A 396 -31.54 -26.24 12.76
C PRO A 396 -31.97 -27.62 12.21
N ASP A 397 -32.97 -27.67 11.32
CA ASP A 397 -33.60 -28.89 10.81
C ASP A 397 -33.30 -29.16 9.33
N GLU A 398 -32.12 -28.77 8.81
CA GLU A 398 -31.73 -29.14 7.46
C GLU A 398 -31.47 -30.65 7.37
N ARG A 399 -32.27 -31.33 6.54
CA ARG A 399 -32.25 -32.77 6.37
C ARG A 399 -30.99 -33.17 5.59
N GLY A 400 -29.93 -33.55 6.27
CA GLY A 400 -28.74 -34.08 5.63
C GLY A 400 -27.56 -34.26 6.58
N SER A 401 -26.54 -34.94 6.12
CA SER A 401 -25.29 -35.10 6.88
C SER A 401 -24.10 -35.05 5.95
N ILE A 402 -22.99 -34.52 6.45
CA ILE A 402 -21.70 -34.55 5.76
C ILE A 402 -20.70 -35.16 6.73
N THR A 403 -20.04 -36.21 6.28
CA THR A 403 -19.00 -36.93 7.02
C THR A 403 -17.74 -37.01 6.17
N VAL A 404 -16.61 -37.20 6.82
CA VAL A 404 -15.31 -37.28 6.16
C VAL A 404 -14.67 -38.61 6.52
N ASP A 405 -14.16 -39.33 5.52
CA ASP A 405 -13.25 -40.45 5.71
C ASP A 405 -11.81 -39.92 5.62
N GLU A 406 -11.19 -39.68 6.78
CA GLU A 406 -9.84 -39.15 6.88
C GLU A 406 -8.78 -40.07 6.26
N ARG A 407 -9.00 -41.39 6.26
CA ARG A 407 -8.06 -42.36 5.72
C ARG A 407 -7.94 -42.25 4.20
N THR A 408 -9.04 -41.92 3.53
CA THR A 408 -9.10 -41.80 2.06
C THR A 408 -9.22 -40.36 1.56
N ASN A 409 -9.23 -39.37 2.47
CA ASN A 409 -9.46 -37.96 2.19
C ASN A 409 -10.73 -37.71 1.33
N ASN A 410 -11.79 -38.46 1.62
CA ASN A 410 -13.06 -38.41 0.90
C ASN A 410 -14.13 -37.75 1.75
N ILE A 411 -14.95 -36.91 1.11
CA ILE A 411 -16.15 -36.31 1.68
C ILE A 411 -17.35 -37.16 1.26
N ILE A 412 -18.13 -37.63 2.24
CA ILE A 412 -19.38 -38.36 2.03
C ILE A 412 -20.51 -37.40 2.43
N ALA A 413 -21.23 -36.89 1.43
CA ALA A 413 -22.33 -35.96 1.64
C ALA A 413 -23.67 -36.63 1.34
N TYR A 414 -24.63 -36.46 2.26
CA TYR A 414 -26.01 -36.90 2.13
C TYR A 414 -26.93 -35.68 2.18
N GLN A 415 -27.28 -35.13 1.02
CA GLN A 415 -27.95 -33.84 0.86
C GLN A 415 -28.85 -33.79 -0.39
N THR A 416 -29.58 -32.69 -0.60
CA THR A 416 -30.35 -32.44 -1.84
C THR A 416 -29.40 -32.21 -3.04
N GLN A 417 -29.92 -32.39 -4.26
CA GLN A 417 -29.11 -32.24 -5.49
C GLN A 417 -28.45 -30.86 -5.61
N ASP A 418 -29.18 -29.79 -5.32
CA ASP A 418 -28.67 -28.42 -5.44
C ASP A 418 -27.49 -28.16 -4.49
N ARG A 419 -27.55 -28.69 -3.26
CA ARG A 419 -26.48 -28.61 -2.25
C ARG A 419 -25.27 -29.46 -2.63
N LEU A 420 -25.47 -30.62 -3.24
CA LEU A 420 -24.36 -31.44 -3.75
C LEU A 420 -23.64 -30.76 -4.92
N ASP A 421 -24.37 -30.12 -5.82
CA ASP A 421 -23.78 -29.37 -6.93
C ASP A 421 -23.03 -28.11 -6.42
N GLU A 422 -23.51 -27.47 -5.35
CA GLU A 422 -22.80 -26.40 -4.64
C GLU A 422 -21.50 -26.92 -4.01
N LEU A 423 -21.57 -28.02 -3.24
CA LEU A 423 -20.39 -28.66 -2.64
C LEU A 423 -19.35 -29.03 -3.71
N ARG A 424 -19.77 -29.58 -4.85
CA ARG A 424 -18.87 -29.90 -5.96
C ARG A 424 -18.14 -28.67 -6.47
N ARG A 425 -18.85 -27.54 -6.68
CA ARG A 425 -18.23 -26.29 -7.13
C ARG A 425 -17.19 -25.79 -6.13
N ILE A 426 -17.52 -25.82 -4.84
CA ILE A 426 -16.60 -25.42 -3.76
C ILE A 426 -15.35 -26.31 -3.77
N VAL A 427 -15.51 -27.63 -3.79
CA VAL A 427 -14.38 -28.58 -3.85
C VAL A 427 -13.51 -28.30 -5.07
N THR A 428 -14.08 -28.14 -6.26
CA THR A 428 -13.29 -27.88 -7.48
C THR A 428 -12.52 -26.56 -7.45
N GLN A 429 -13.00 -25.55 -6.73
CA GLN A 429 -12.35 -24.25 -6.63
C GLN A 429 -11.28 -24.20 -5.53
N LEU A 430 -11.44 -24.99 -4.45
CA LEU A 430 -10.54 -25.02 -3.30
C LEU A 430 -9.46 -26.10 -3.40
N ASP A 431 -9.72 -27.21 -4.10
CA ASP A 431 -8.78 -28.33 -4.24
C ASP A 431 -7.70 -28.05 -5.30
N ILE A 432 -6.87 -27.03 -5.03
CA ILE A 432 -5.73 -26.65 -5.88
C ILE A 432 -4.40 -26.96 -5.16
N PRO A 433 -3.33 -27.31 -5.91
CA PRO A 433 -2.03 -27.57 -5.31
C PRO A 433 -1.46 -26.32 -4.65
N VAL A 434 -0.92 -26.49 -3.44
CA VAL A 434 -0.27 -25.40 -2.70
C VAL A 434 1.10 -25.13 -3.33
N ARG A 435 1.41 -23.85 -3.56
CA ARG A 435 2.72 -23.43 -4.06
C ARG A 435 3.77 -23.61 -2.96
N GLN A 436 4.99 -23.96 -3.37
CA GLN A 436 6.13 -24.11 -2.46
C GLN A 436 7.09 -22.94 -2.61
N VAL A 437 7.79 -22.60 -1.53
CA VAL A 437 8.83 -21.57 -1.48
C VAL A 437 10.11 -22.19 -0.93
N MET A 438 11.20 -21.99 -1.66
CA MET A 438 12.56 -22.22 -1.17
C MET A 438 13.07 -20.92 -0.55
N ILE A 439 13.55 -20.97 0.68
CA ILE A 439 14.15 -19.85 1.37
C ILE A 439 15.63 -20.15 1.59
N GLU A 440 16.48 -19.29 1.05
CA GLU A 440 17.92 -19.29 1.32
C GLU A 440 18.24 -18.11 2.24
N ALA A 441 18.85 -18.39 3.39
CA ALA A 441 19.46 -17.35 4.22
C ALA A 441 20.97 -17.37 4.03
N ARG A 442 21.61 -16.19 4.04
CA ARG A 442 23.06 -16.05 4.10
C ARG A 442 23.40 -15.18 5.29
N ILE A 443 24.17 -15.73 6.22
CA ILE A 443 24.61 -15.04 7.42
C ILE A 443 26.11 -14.84 7.26
N VAL A 444 26.51 -13.58 7.17
CA VAL A 444 27.90 -13.18 6.94
C VAL A 444 28.39 -12.47 8.19
N GLU A 445 29.45 -12.99 8.78
CA GLU A 445 30.16 -12.35 9.90
C GLU A 445 31.56 -11.98 9.46
N ALA A 446 31.89 -10.69 9.52
CA ALA A 446 33.20 -10.16 9.21
C ALA A 446 33.84 -9.61 10.49
N ASN A 447 35.04 -10.11 10.82
CA ASN A 447 35.80 -9.72 11.99
C ASN A 447 37.14 -9.12 11.55
N VAL A 448 37.50 -7.97 12.12
CA VAL A 448 38.80 -7.31 11.93
C VAL A 448 39.38 -6.98 13.30
N ASP A 449 40.47 -7.66 13.63
CA ASP A 449 41.23 -7.47 14.86
C ASP A 449 42.54 -6.73 14.56
N TYR A 450 42.86 -5.73 15.38
CA TYR A 450 44.11 -4.98 15.29
C TYR A 450 44.71 -4.81 16.68
N ASP A 451 45.93 -5.31 16.86
CA ASP A 451 46.69 -5.17 18.10
C ASP A 451 48.02 -4.49 17.82
N LYS A 452 48.32 -3.44 18.57
CA LYS A 452 49.60 -2.71 18.52
C LYS A 452 50.12 -2.49 19.92
N SER A 453 51.36 -2.88 20.18
CA SER A 453 52.03 -2.56 21.42
C SER A 453 53.47 -2.13 21.19
N LEU A 454 53.90 -1.16 21.98
CA LEU A 454 55.26 -0.64 21.99
C LEU A 454 55.68 -0.47 23.45
N GLY A 455 56.80 -1.08 23.81
CA GLY A 455 57.26 -1.15 25.18
C GLY A 455 58.77 -1.05 25.27
N VAL A 456 59.24 -0.64 26.44
CA VAL A 456 60.66 -0.46 26.71
C VAL A 456 61.04 -1.17 28.00
N ARG A 457 62.14 -1.89 27.96
CA ARG A 457 62.73 -2.51 29.14
C ARG A 457 64.11 -1.91 29.37
N TRP A 458 64.35 -1.47 30.58
CA TRP A 458 65.65 -1.01 31.04
C TRP A 458 66.18 -1.97 32.09
N GLY A 459 67.32 -2.58 31.80
CA GLY A 459 68.06 -3.40 32.73
C GLY A 459 69.39 -2.76 33.11
N GLY A 460 69.87 -3.16 34.28
CA GLY A 460 71.17 -2.72 34.71
C GLY A 460 71.61 -3.30 36.02
N SER A 461 72.93 -3.36 36.16
CA SER A 461 73.61 -3.71 37.39
C SER A 461 74.91 -2.91 37.50
N ILE A 462 75.14 -2.35 38.68
CA ILE A 462 76.40 -1.70 39.03
C ILE A 462 77.00 -2.49 40.19
N GLN A 463 78.18 -3.04 39.95
CA GLN A 463 79.00 -3.75 40.93
C GLN A 463 80.10 -2.80 41.41
N ASN A 464 80.03 -2.36 42.67
CA ASN A 464 81.17 -1.68 43.26
C ASN A 464 82.19 -2.70 43.73
N ARG A 465 83.47 -2.31 43.77
CA ARG A 465 84.58 -3.12 44.33
C ARG A 465 84.49 -3.33 45.86
N GLY A 466 83.34 -3.03 46.48
CA GLY A 466 83.04 -3.19 47.91
C GLY A 466 81.73 -3.94 48.12
N ASN A 467 81.14 -3.86 49.31
CA ASN A 467 79.95 -4.64 49.68
C ASN A 467 78.60 -4.10 49.14
N TRP A 468 78.61 -3.12 48.23
CA TRP A 468 77.41 -2.42 47.75
C TRP A 468 77.18 -2.66 46.25
N ASN A 469 76.13 -3.39 45.92
CA ASN A 469 75.65 -3.56 44.55
C ASN A 469 74.32 -2.85 44.36
N THR A 470 74.07 -2.32 43.16
CA THR A 470 72.75 -1.82 42.77
C THR A 470 72.31 -2.49 41.47
N SER A 471 71.04 -2.86 41.40
CA SER A 471 70.42 -3.50 40.23
C SER A 471 68.93 -3.23 40.25
N GLY A 472 68.25 -3.52 39.13
CA GLY A 472 66.79 -3.66 39.14
C GLY A 472 66.33 -4.73 40.13
N VAL A 473 65.08 -4.63 40.57
CA VAL A 473 64.44 -5.63 41.43
C VAL A 473 63.52 -6.48 40.56
N SER A 474 63.87 -7.75 40.36
CA SER A 474 63.01 -8.70 39.66
C SER A 474 62.19 -9.49 40.66
N ASN A 475 60.88 -9.56 40.47
CA ASN A 475 60.05 -10.52 41.18
C ASN A 475 60.30 -11.91 40.58
N GLY A 476 60.96 -12.79 41.34
CA GLY A 476 61.06 -14.20 40.98
C GLY A 476 59.69 -14.89 41.02
N LEU A 477 59.58 -16.07 40.39
CA LEU A 477 58.34 -16.87 40.30
C LEU A 477 57.68 -17.22 41.66
N ASN A 478 58.38 -17.03 42.79
CA ASN A 478 57.89 -17.27 44.14
C ASN A 478 57.65 -15.99 44.98
N GLY A 479 57.58 -14.81 44.35
CA GLY A 479 57.37 -13.54 45.07
C GLY A 479 58.55 -13.08 45.93
N SER A 480 59.70 -13.77 45.85
CA SER A 480 60.96 -13.32 46.45
C SER A 480 61.60 -12.28 45.53
N SER A 481 61.66 -11.04 46.00
CA SER A 481 62.43 -9.96 45.38
C SER A 481 63.91 -10.23 45.63
N THR A 482 64.63 -10.71 44.61
CA THR A 482 66.07 -10.93 44.73
C THR A 482 66.79 -9.63 44.36
N ILE A 483 67.41 -9.00 45.35
CA ILE A 483 68.40 -7.95 45.15
C ILE A 483 69.73 -8.67 45.00
N GLY A 484 70.50 -8.39 43.94
CA GLY A 484 71.73 -9.12 43.62
C GLY A 484 72.66 -9.32 44.82
N THR A 485 72.84 -10.56 45.26
CA THR A 485 73.68 -10.92 46.40
C THR A 485 75.16 -10.65 46.09
N PRO A 486 75.96 -10.05 47.00
CA PRO A 486 77.40 -9.88 46.78
C PRO A 486 78.09 -11.23 46.48
N GLY A 487 78.79 -11.34 45.35
CA GLY A 487 79.45 -12.56 44.88
C GLY A 487 78.62 -13.45 43.95
N SER A 488 77.35 -13.13 43.70
CA SER A 488 76.54 -13.77 42.66
C SER A 488 76.87 -13.15 41.30
N THR A 489 77.16 -13.98 40.29
CA THR A 489 77.29 -13.52 38.89
C THR A 489 76.04 -12.74 38.49
N SER A 490 76.27 -11.54 37.95
CA SER A 490 75.28 -10.49 37.67
C SER A 490 74.01 -11.01 36.98
N THR A 491 72.92 -11.18 37.73
CA THR A 491 71.60 -11.30 37.13
C THR A 491 71.20 -9.91 36.67
N ASN A 492 71.29 -9.66 35.36
CA ASN A 492 70.82 -8.42 34.77
C ASN A 492 69.30 -8.30 34.99
N SER A 493 68.89 -7.44 35.92
CA SER A 493 67.52 -7.31 36.38
C SER A 493 66.94 -5.96 35.92
N PRO A 494 65.73 -5.95 35.32
CA PRO A 494 65.13 -4.72 34.85
C PRO A 494 64.73 -3.81 36.02
N PHE A 495 65.06 -2.53 35.93
CA PHE A 495 64.53 -1.49 36.83
C PHE A 495 63.32 -0.77 36.23
N VAL A 496 63.14 -0.83 34.91
CA VAL A 496 61.87 -0.56 34.23
C VAL A 496 61.56 -1.77 33.37
N ASP A 497 60.50 -2.50 33.71
CA ASP A 497 60.05 -3.64 32.92
C ASP A 497 58.70 -3.34 32.27
N MET A 498 58.76 -2.62 31.15
CA MET A 498 57.59 -2.28 30.34
C MET A 498 57.70 -2.93 28.96
N GLY A 499 58.40 -4.08 28.86
CA GLY A 499 58.52 -4.84 27.62
C GLY A 499 57.18 -5.41 27.14
N VAL A 500 57.10 -5.70 25.84
CA VAL A 500 55.96 -6.39 25.22
C VAL A 500 56.14 -7.90 25.38
N ALA A 501 55.18 -8.58 26.04
CA ALA A 501 55.27 -10.01 26.35
C ALA A 501 55.28 -10.94 25.13
N ASN A 502 54.58 -10.57 24.05
CA ASN A 502 54.54 -11.30 22.77
C ASN A 502 55.09 -10.41 21.64
N ASN A 503 56.31 -9.91 21.80
CA ASN A 503 56.91 -9.03 20.79
C ASN A 503 57.10 -9.75 19.45
N THR A 504 56.83 -9.06 18.34
CA THR A 504 57.21 -9.55 17.00
C THR A 504 58.58 -9.06 16.58
N SER A 505 59.03 -7.97 17.21
CA SER A 505 60.31 -7.33 16.93
C SER A 505 60.85 -6.65 18.19
N GLY A 506 62.17 -6.60 18.31
CA GLY A 506 62.84 -5.89 19.38
C GLY A 506 64.26 -5.51 19.01
N ILE A 507 64.77 -4.43 19.62
CA ILE A 507 66.14 -3.95 19.48
C ILE A 507 66.70 -3.73 20.87
N GLY A 508 67.78 -4.45 21.19
CA GLY A 508 68.54 -4.30 22.42
C GLY A 508 69.84 -3.55 22.19
N ILE A 509 70.18 -2.62 23.07
CA ILE A 509 71.47 -1.94 23.13
C ILE A 509 72.01 -2.12 24.55
N ALA A 510 73.24 -2.62 24.67
CA ALA A 510 73.89 -2.80 25.95
C ALA A 510 75.19 -1.98 26.03
N PHE A 511 75.41 -1.35 27.18
CA PHE A 511 76.65 -0.71 27.57
C PHE A 511 77.27 -1.54 28.71
N ILE A 512 78.44 -2.09 28.47
CA ILE A 512 79.09 -3.05 29.36
C ILE A 512 80.52 -2.59 29.66
N THR A 513 80.85 -2.54 30.94
CA THR A 513 82.20 -2.28 31.49
C THR A 513 82.47 -3.28 32.61
N ASP A 514 83.68 -3.28 33.19
CA ASP A 514 84.06 -4.20 34.28
C ASP A 514 83.12 -4.15 35.50
N ASN A 515 82.46 -3.00 35.74
CA ASN A 515 81.66 -2.75 36.94
C ASN A 515 80.22 -2.28 36.66
N VAL A 516 79.88 -1.96 35.42
CA VAL A 516 78.58 -1.40 35.03
C VAL A 516 78.05 -2.14 33.81
N LEU A 517 76.83 -2.65 33.93
CA LEU A 517 76.01 -3.15 32.84
C LEU A 517 74.75 -2.32 32.80
N LEU A 518 74.45 -1.74 31.63
CA LEU A 518 73.17 -1.09 31.34
C LEU A 518 72.67 -1.64 30.02
N ASP A 519 71.41 -2.02 29.96
CA ASP A 519 70.75 -2.38 28.71
C ASP A 519 69.42 -1.67 28.54
N LEU A 520 69.14 -1.39 27.28
CA LEU A 520 67.90 -0.84 26.78
C LEU A 520 67.36 -1.80 25.74
N GLU A 521 66.16 -2.30 25.95
CA GLU A 521 65.43 -3.10 24.98
C GLU A 521 64.15 -2.38 24.58
N LEU A 522 64.05 -2.00 23.30
CA LEU A 522 62.82 -1.53 22.69
C LEU A 522 62.10 -2.73 22.08
N THR A 523 60.87 -2.97 22.45
CA THR A 523 60.05 -4.11 21.96
C THR A 523 58.77 -3.60 21.33
N ALA A 524 58.39 -4.20 20.20
CA ALA A 524 57.20 -3.83 19.46
C ALA A 524 56.45 -5.06 18.95
N MET A 525 55.13 -4.93 18.87
CA MET A 525 54.22 -5.86 18.24
C MET A 525 53.17 -5.08 17.45
N GLU A 526 52.95 -5.47 16.21
CA GLU A 526 51.78 -5.04 15.44
C GLU A 526 51.20 -6.28 14.75
N LYS A 527 49.92 -6.57 15.01
CA LYS A 527 49.21 -7.73 14.50
C LYS A 527 47.88 -7.26 13.91
N THR A 528 47.55 -7.77 12.74
CA THR A 528 46.23 -7.58 12.12
C THR A 528 45.66 -8.94 11.77
N GLY A 529 44.41 -9.18 12.15
CA GLY A 529 43.66 -10.39 11.86
C GLY A 529 42.36 -10.04 11.14
N ASN A 530 42.03 -10.81 10.11
CA ASN A 530 40.80 -10.67 9.35
C ASN A 530 40.14 -12.05 9.26
N GLY A 531 38.85 -12.11 9.55
CA GLY A 531 38.04 -13.33 9.43
C GLY A 531 36.72 -13.03 8.74
N GLU A 532 36.29 -13.91 7.85
CA GLU A 532 34.98 -13.88 7.21
C GLU A 532 34.34 -15.26 7.38
N ILE A 533 33.14 -15.31 7.95
CA ILE A 533 32.37 -16.53 8.18
C ILE A 533 31.06 -16.39 7.43
N VAL A 534 30.79 -17.33 6.52
CA VAL A 534 29.54 -17.37 5.74
C VAL A 534 28.79 -18.65 6.02
N SER A 535 27.55 -18.53 6.51
CA SER A 535 26.64 -19.65 6.72
C SER A 535 25.43 -19.53 5.79
N GLN A 536 25.07 -20.62 5.10
CA GLN A 536 23.99 -20.62 4.10
C GLN A 536 22.94 -21.73 4.37
N PRO A 537 22.07 -21.60 5.38
CA PRO A 537 20.97 -22.54 5.55
C PRO A 537 19.90 -22.34 4.47
N LYS A 538 19.37 -23.45 3.95
CA LYS A 538 18.30 -23.48 2.95
C LYS A 538 17.17 -24.40 3.41
N VAL A 539 15.94 -23.97 3.22
CA VAL A 539 14.74 -24.75 3.56
C VAL A 539 13.66 -24.55 2.50
N VAL A 540 12.86 -25.58 2.26
CA VAL A 540 11.70 -25.54 1.35
C VAL A 540 10.46 -25.80 2.18
N THR A 541 9.42 -25.00 1.98
CA THR A 541 8.14 -25.16 2.67
C THR A 541 6.97 -24.76 1.78
N SER A 542 5.76 -25.17 2.16
CA SER A 542 4.52 -24.80 1.49
C SER A 542 4.08 -23.39 1.92
N ASP A 543 3.22 -22.75 1.12
CA ASP A 543 2.57 -21.50 1.50
C ASP A 543 1.89 -21.61 2.87
N LYS A 544 2.19 -20.66 3.77
CA LYS A 544 1.71 -20.55 5.16
C LYS A 544 2.16 -21.66 6.13
N GLU A 545 3.04 -22.56 5.73
CA GLU A 545 3.57 -23.61 6.60
C GLU A 545 4.94 -23.22 7.16
N THR A 546 5.10 -23.27 8.49
CA THR A 546 6.37 -22.97 9.16
C THR A 546 7.39 -24.09 8.92
N ALA A 547 8.60 -23.71 8.52
CA ALA A 547 9.72 -24.63 8.43
C ALA A 547 10.90 -24.14 9.26
N LYS A 548 11.60 -25.09 9.89
CA LYS A 548 12.75 -24.85 10.76
C LYS A 548 13.91 -25.75 10.37
N ILE A 549 15.09 -25.15 10.19
CA ILE A 549 16.36 -25.85 10.02
C ILE A 549 17.31 -25.43 11.13
N LEU A 550 17.92 -26.41 11.81
CA LEU A 550 18.82 -26.19 12.95
C LEU A 550 20.10 -27.00 12.79
N LYS A 551 21.25 -26.36 13.06
CA LYS A 551 22.56 -27.00 13.12
C LYS A 551 23.32 -26.50 14.34
N GLY A 552 23.68 -27.38 15.27
CA GLY A 552 24.42 -26.97 16.46
C GLY A 552 24.77 -28.12 17.38
N THR A 553 25.10 -27.78 18.62
CA THR A 553 25.43 -28.72 19.69
C THR A 553 24.68 -28.34 20.96
N GLU A 554 24.27 -29.34 21.73
CA GLU A 554 23.69 -29.15 23.05
C GLU A 554 24.78 -29.17 24.13
N ILE A 555 24.73 -28.22 25.06
CA ILE A 555 25.70 -28.08 26.14
C ILE A 555 24.98 -28.37 27.46
N PRO A 556 25.47 -29.30 28.29
CA PRO A 556 24.88 -29.61 29.58
C PRO A 556 25.21 -28.52 30.61
N TYR A 557 24.17 -27.97 31.23
CA TYR A 557 24.24 -27.05 32.36
C TYR A 557 23.77 -27.76 33.62
N GLN A 558 24.49 -27.57 34.73
CA GLN A 558 24.09 -28.10 36.02
C GLN A 558 23.15 -27.09 36.70
N GLU A 559 21.93 -27.51 37.02
CA GLU A 559 20.92 -26.72 37.72
C GLU A 559 20.61 -27.36 39.08
N ALA A 560 20.35 -26.53 40.09
CA ALA A 560 19.92 -27.03 41.40
C ALA A 560 18.47 -27.51 41.31
N SER A 561 18.22 -28.80 41.50
CA SER A 561 16.88 -29.35 41.62
C SER A 561 16.24 -28.93 42.94
N SER A 562 14.90 -28.91 42.99
CA SER A 562 14.12 -28.60 44.20
C SER A 562 14.40 -29.57 45.37
N SER A 563 14.99 -30.73 45.10
CA SER A 563 15.43 -31.73 46.10
C SER A 563 16.84 -31.48 46.64
N GLY A 564 17.56 -30.46 46.18
CA GLY A 564 18.97 -30.23 46.51
C GLY A 564 19.97 -31.10 45.71
N ALA A 565 19.47 -31.97 44.82
CA ALA A 565 20.30 -32.73 43.88
C ALA A 565 20.64 -31.89 42.64
N THR A 566 21.77 -32.18 41.99
CA THR A 566 22.16 -31.53 40.72
C THR A 566 21.39 -32.17 39.56
N SER A 567 20.60 -31.37 38.84
CA SER A 567 19.95 -31.75 37.57
C SER A 567 20.77 -31.26 36.39
N VAL A 568 20.78 -31.99 35.28
CA VAL A 568 21.48 -31.57 34.05
C VAL A 568 20.44 -31.08 33.03
N SER A 569 20.54 -29.82 32.63
CA SER A 569 19.69 -29.14 31.65
C SER A 569 20.50 -28.87 30.38
N PHE A 570 20.04 -29.32 29.22
CA PHE A 570 20.75 -29.10 27.96
C PHE A 570 20.32 -27.75 27.36
N LYS A 571 21.28 -26.87 27.07
CA LYS A 571 21.05 -25.64 26.31
C LYS A 571 21.66 -25.78 24.93
N GLU A 572 20.83 -25.54 23.92
CA GLU A 572 21.25 -25.55 22.52
C GLU A 572 22.13 -24.33 22.20
N ALA A 573 23.27 -24.58 21.56
CA ALA A 573 24.07 -23.57 20.88
C ALA A 573 24.09 -23.92 19.38
N SER A 574 23.19 -23.30 18.63
CA SER A 574 22.91 -23.66 17.24
C SER A 574 22.67 -22.45 16.35
N LEU A 575 22.92 -22.66 15.06
CA LEU A 575 22.38 -21.83 14.00
C LEU A 575 20.99 -22.37 13.66
N SER A 576 19.95 -21.55 13.82
CA SER A 576 18.57 -21.88 13.46
C SER A 576 18.00 -20.85 12.50
N LEU A 577 17.32 -21.33 11.46
CA LEU A 577 16.45 -20.54 10.60
C LEU A 577 15.04 -21.12 10.71
N GLU A 578 14.12 -20.32 11.23
CA GLU A 578 12.70 -20.62 11.28
C GLU A 578 11.97 -19.58 10.43
N VAL A 579 11.14 -20.04 9.50
CA VAL A 579 10.47 -19.17 8.54
C VAL A 579 9.07 -19.67 8.20
N THR A 580 8.13 -18.73 8.12
CA THR A 580 6.77 -18.94 7.64
C THR A 580 6.52 -18.03 6.45
N PRO A 581 6.51 -18.55 5.20
CA PRO A 581 6.24 -17.74 4.02
C PRO A 581 4.74 -17.63 3.74
N GLN A 582 4.35 -16.54 3.10
CA GLN A 582 3.02 -16.32 2.56
C GLN A 582 3.15 -15.67 1.18
N ILE A 583 2.62 -16.32 0.15
CA ILE A 583 2.66 -15.86 -1.24
C ILE A 583 1.44 -14.96 -1.50
N THR A 584 1.69 -13.77 -2.01
CA THR A 584 0.65 -12.83 -2.41
C THR A 584 0.21 -13.08 -3.86
N PRO A 585 -0.99 -12.63 -4.27
CA PRO A 585 -1.49 -12.83 -5.65
C PRO A 585 -0.61 -12.22 -6.75
N ASP A 586 0.24 -11.26 -6.41
CA ASP A 586 1.20 -10.60 -7.30
C ASP A 586 2.61 -11.21 -7.24
N ASN A 587 2.74 -12.45 -6.75
CA ASN A 587 4.01 -13.21 -6.67
C ASN A 587 5.08 -12.59 -5.76
N ARG A 588 4.69 -11.88 -4.72
CA ARG A 588 5.59 -11.48 -3.62
C ARG A 588 5.46 -12.46 -2.46
N ILE A 589 6.49 -12.52 -1.62
CA ILE A 589 6.54 -13.41 -0.48
C ILE A 589 6.66 -12.56 0.78
N ILE A 590 5.65 -12.64 1.63
CA ILE A 590 5.71 -12.17 3.02
C ILE A 590 6.34 -13.29 3.82
N MET A 591 7.42 -13.01 4.55
CA MET A 591 8.06 -14.01 5.40
C MET A 591 8.12 -13.49 6.82
N GLU A 592 7.66 -14.30 7.75
CA GLU A 592 7.99 -14.16 9.17
C GLU A 592 9.20 -15.03 9.44
N VAL A 593 10.30 -14.40 9.85
CA VAL A 593 11.62 -15.06 9.93
C VAL A 593 12.20 -14.83 11.31
N LYS A 594 12.68 -15.93 11.88
CA LYS A 594 13.47 -15.98 13.10
C LYS A 594 14.81 -16.65 12.78
N VAL A 595 15.88 -15.87 12.80
CA VAL A 595 17.25 -16.34 12.63
C VAL A 595 17.96 -16.26 13.97
N THR A 596 18.51 -17.37 14.45
CA THR A 596 19.36 -17.40 15.64
C THR A 596 20.72 -17.96 15.30
N LYS A 597 21.76 -17.37 15.87
CA LYS A 597 23.15 -17.82 15.77
C LYS A 597 23.73 -17.81 17.17
N ASP A 598 23.70 -18.98 17.79
CA ASP A 598 24.18 -19.20 19.15
C ASP A 598 25.52 -19.95 19.11
N GLU A 599 26.53 -19.43 19.79
CA GLU A 599 27.88 -20.02 19.83
C GLU A 599 28.41 -20.15 21.27
N PRO A 600 29.03 -21.29 21.63
CA PRO A 600 29.68 -21.43 22.93
C PRO A 600 30.99 -20.65 23.01
N ASP A 601 31.16 -19.87 24.07
CA ASP A 601 32.42 -19.21 24.38
C ASP A 601 33.26 -20.08 25.34
N TYR A 602 34.13 -20.91 24.75
CA TYR A 602 35.05 -21.76 25.51
C TYR A 602 36.19 -21.00 26.21
N LEU A 603 36.39 -19.71 25.92
CA LEU A 603 37.45 -18.90 26.55
C LEU A 603 36.99 -18.30 27.87
N ASN A 604 35.70 -17.99 28.00
CA ASN A 604 35.11 -17.34 29.19
C ASN A 604 34.28 -18.31 30.05
N LYS A 605 34.73 -19.56 30.20
CA LYS A 605 34.03 -20.60 30.99
C LYS A 605 33.91 -20.23 32.46
N VAL A 606 32.77 -20.56 33.05
CA VAL A 606 32.54 -20.49 34.50
C VAL A 606 32.23 -21.90 34.98
N GLN A 607 33.02 -22.43 35.92
CA GLN A 607 32.86 -23.80 36.45
C GLN A 607 32.81 -24.87 35.33
N ASP A 608 33.74 -24.78 34.37
CA ASP A 608 33.81 -25.63 33.16
C ASP A 608 32.64 -25.54 32.18
N VAL A 609 31.64 -24.69 32.44
CA VAL A 609 30.50 -24.45 31.54
C VAL A 609 30.76 -23.19 30.70
N PRO A 610 30.78 -23.27 29.36
CA PRO A 610 30.96 -22.11 28.50
C PRO A 610 29.66 -21.29 28.41
N PRO A 611 29.68 -19.95 28.59
CA PRO A 611 28.53 -19.12 28.27
C PRO A 611 28.24 -19.14 26.77
N ILE A 612 26.97 -18.89 26.39
CA ILE A 612 26.53 -18.88 24.99
C ILE A 612 26.40 -17.42 24.52
N LYS A 613 27.13 -17.06 23.46
CA LYS A 613 26.93 -15.82 22.72
C LYS A 613 25.72 -16.01 21.82
N LYS A 614 24.72 -15.13 21.96
CA LYS A 614 23.46 -15.22 21.22
C LYS A 614 23.28 -14.04 20.30
N ASN A 615 23.03 -14.33 19.03
CA ASN A 615 22.63 -13.34 18.03
C ASN A 615 21.28 -13.77 17.45
N GLU A 616 20.24 -12.93 17.57
CA GLU A 616 18.88 -13.24 17.13
C GLU A 616 18.29 -12.09 16.31
N VAL A 617 17.63 -12.43 15.20
CA VAL A 617 16.91 -11.50 14.34
C VAL A 617 15.49 -12.04 14.13
N ASN A 618 14.50 -11.27 14.57
CA ASN A 618 13.08 -11.53 14.34
C ASN A 618 12.50 -10.43 13.47
N ALA A 619 11.98 -10.78 12.29
CA ALA A 619 11.44 -9.79 11.38
C ALA A 619 10.32 -10.36 10.52
N LYS A 620 9.42 -9.46 10.10
CA LYS A 620 8.41 -9.73 9.08
C LYS A 620 8.69 -8.87 7.87
N VAL A 621 9.03 -9.49 6.75
CA VAL A 621 9.49 -8.79 5.54
C VAL A 621 8.68 -9.20 4.32
N LEU A 622 8.50 -8.27 3.37
CA LEU A 622 7.93 -8.53 2.05
C LEU A 622 9.07 -8.47 1.03
N VAL A 623 9.24 -9.53 0.25
CA VAL A 623 10.32 -9.65 -0.74
C VAL A 623 9.73 -10.15 -2.07
N ASN A 624 10.31 -9.73 -3.19
CA ASN A 624 9.93 -10.26 -4.50
C ASN A 624 10.54 -11.66 -4.71
N ASP A 625 9.93 -12.44 -5.60
CA ASP A 625 10.45 -13.76 -5.99
C ASP A 625 11.88 -13.67 -6.56
N GLY A 626 12.82 -14.38 -5.95
CA GLY A 626 14.22 -14.47 -6.37
C GLY A 626 15.11 -13.30 -5.96
N GLU A 627 14.56 -12.24 -5.35
CA GLU A 627 15.34 -11.09 -4.88
C GLU A 627 15.91 -11.31 -3.47
N THR A 628 17.06 -10.71 -3.20
CA THR A 628 17.70 -10.78 -1.89
C THR A 628 17.42 -9.52 -1.09
N ILE A 629 16.93 -9.67 0.15
CA ILE A 629 16.78 -8.59 1.12
C ILE A 629 17.81 -8.73 2.24
N VAL A 630 18.28 -7.59 2.77
CA VAL A 630 19.01 -7.54 4.04
C VAL A 630 17.99 -7.31 5.15
N ILE A 631 17.79 -8.29 6.03
CA ILE A 631 16.83 -8.14 7.15
C ILE A 631 17.41 -7.22 8.22
N GLY A 632 18.72 -7.32 8.45
CA GLY A 632 19.40 -6.58 9.49
C GLY A 632 20.84 -7.01 9.67
N GLY A 633 21.50 -6.34 10.60
CA GLY A 633 22.86 -6.61 11.00
C GLY A 633 23.25 -5.90 12.28
N VAL A 634 24.39 -6.31 12.86
CA VAL A 634 24.97 -5.70 14.06
C VAL A 634 26.41 -5.35 13.77
N PHE A 635 26.77 -4.08 13.95
CA PHE A 635 28.14 -3.60 13.88
C PHE A 635 28.63 -3.28 15.29
N SER A 636 29.77 -3.85 15.68
CA SER A 636 30.44 -3.61 16.95
C SER A 636 31.87 -3.15 16.69
N ASN A 637 32.28 -2.08 17.38
CA ASN A 637 33.65 -1.59 17.38
C ASN A 637 34.10 -1.34 18.82
N THR A 638 35.07 -2.11 19.29
CA THR A 638 35.64 -1.99 20.63
C THR A 638 37.10 -1.58 20.52
N GLN A 639 37.43 -0.40 21.04
CA GLN A 639 38.81 0.09 21.10
C GLN A 639 39.25 0.21 22.56
N SER A 640 40.37 -0.43 22.87
CA SER A 640 41.03 -0.37 24.18
C SER A 640 42.42 0.25 24.01
N LYS A 641 42.71 1.29 24.79
CA LYS A 641 44.03 1.93 24.84
C LYS A 641 44.50 1.94 26.28
N VAL A 642 45.56 1.17 26.55
CA VAL A 642 46.19 1.05 27.86
C VAL A 642 47.58 1.66 27.79
N VAL A 643 47.92 2.51 28.76
CA VAL A 643 49.24 3.13 28.87
C VAL A 643 49.77 2.86 30.25
N ASP A 644 50.77 1.98 30.35
CA ASP A 644 51.53 1.75 31.58
C ASP A 644 52.74 2.68 31.55
N LYS A 645 53.02 3.41 32.63
CA LYS A 645 54.13 4.36 32.65
C LYS A 645 54.77 4.48 34.01
N VAL A 646 56.06 4.81 34.03
CA VAL A 646 56.75 5.24 35.24
C VAL A 646 56.23 6.64 35.62
N PRO A 647 55.76 6.87 36.87
CA PRO A 647 55.36 8.19 37.32
C PRO A 647 56.46 9.23 37.08
N PHE A 648 56.07 10.45 36.71
CA PHE A 648 56.97 11.56 36.34
C PHE A 648 57.75 11.32 35.04
N LEU A 649 58.59 10.28 34.95
CA LEU A 649 59.47 10.02 33.81
C LEU A 649 58.71 9.69 32.52
N GLY A 650 57.58 8.99 32.60
CA GLY A 650 56.75 8.64 31.44
C GLY A 650 56.03 9.82 30.79
N ASP A 651 55.92 10.95 31.48
CA ASP A 651 55.23 12.16 31.01
C ASP A 651 56.17 13.22 30.43
N VAL A 652 57.49 12.99 30.47
CA VAL A 652 58.48 13.91 29.90
C VAL A 652 58.34 13.97 28.38
N PRO A 653 58.24 15.16 27.75
CA PRO A 653 58.21 15.27 26.29
C PRO A 653 59.43 14.61 25.64
N TYR A 654 59.22 13.95 24.50
CA TYR A 654 60.21 13.17 23.74
C TYR A 654 60.75 11.92 24.48
N LEU A 655 61.28 12.09 25.69
CA LEU A 655 61.94 11.02 26.45
C LEU A 655 60.98 10.09 27.19
N GLY A 656 59.76 10.52 27.50
CA GLY A 656 58.79 9.72 28.26
C GLY A 656 58.34 8.44 27.56
N ARG A 657 58.52 8.35 26.24
CA ARG A 657 58.29 7.10 25.48
C ARG A 657 59.25 5.98 25.87
N LEU A 658 60.41 6.30 26.43
CA LEU A 658 61.36 5.32 26.95
C LEU A 658 60.97 4.78 28.33
N PHE A 659 59.95 5.34 28.97
CA PHE A 659 59.53 5.00 30.33
C PHE A 659 58.05 4.62 30.40
N ARG A 660 57.47 4.17 29.28
CA ARG A 660 56.08 3.74 29.19
C ARG A 660 55.90 2.60 28.19
N ARG A 661 54.77 1.89 28.31
CA ARG A 661 54.25 0.93 27.34
C ARG A 661 52.88 1.38 26.88
N ASP A 662 52.74 1.54 25.57
CA ASP A 662 51.49 1.86 24.92
C ASP A 662 50.91 0.57 24.30
N VAL A 663 49.68 0.19 24.67
CA VAL A 663 48.94 -0.94 24.10
C VAL A 663 47.63 -0.43 23.51
N VAL A 664 47.42 -0.67 22.23
CA VAL A 664 46.18 -0.37 21.50
C VAL A 664 45.64 -1.69 20.97
N SER A 665 44.39 -2.01 21.31
CA SER A 665 43.66 -3.15 20.77
C SER A 665 42.33 -2.65 20.22
N GLU A 666 42.03 -3.00 18.97
CA GLU A 666 40.81 -2.61 18.27
C GLU A 666 40.18 -3.86 17.66
N LYS A 667 38.90 -4.08 17.96
CA LYS A 667 38.12 -5.22 17.47
C LYS A 667 36.87 -4.72 16.80
N LYS A 668 36.73 -5.00 15.51
CA LYS A 668 35.53 -4.72 14.71
C LYS A 668 34.86 -6.02 14.34
N SER A 669 33.56 -6.08 14.50
CA SER A 669 32.73 -7.22 14.12
C SER A 669 31.47 -6.70 13.44
N GLU A 670 31.14 -7.28 12.30
CA GLU A 670 29.94 -6.96 11.53
C GLU A 670 29.20 -8.25 11.18
N LEU A 671 27.94 -8.37 11.61
CA LEU A 671 27.04 -9.47 11.27
C LEU A 671 25.98 -8.94 10.30
N LEU A 672 25.77 -9.59 9.17
CA LEU A 672 24.74 -9.29 8.19
C LEU A 672 23.90 -10.54 7.88
N VAL A 673 22.58 -10.38 7.83
CA VAL A 673 21.63 -11.46 7.51
C VAL A 673 20.88 -11.13 6.22
N PHE A 674 21.12 -11.94 5.20
CA PHE A 674 20.47 -11.86 3.90
C PHE A 674 19.43 -12.98 3.75
N LEU A 675 18.33 -12.70 3.08
CA LEU A 675 17.32 -13.70 2.69
C LEU A 675 16.99 -13.59 1.22
N THR A 676 16.83 -14.74 0.58
CA THR A 676 16.39 -14.87 -0.81
C THR A 676 15.29 -15.94 -0.90
N PRO A 677 14.01 -15.57 -0.99
CA PRO A 677 12.95 -16.50 -1.30
C PRO A 677 12.89 -16.80 -2.80
N ARG A 678 12.51 -18.02 -3.17
CA ARG A 678 12.21 -18.44 -4.53
C ARG A 678 10.95 -19.30 -4.55
N ILE A 679 9.98 -18.93 -5.36
CA ILE A 679 8.77 -19.73 -5.55
C ILE A 679 9.12 -20.90 -6.47
N MET A 680 8.88 -22.11 -5.99
CA MET A 680 9.11 -23.34 -6.74
C MET A 680 7.90 -23.59 -7.62
N ASN A 681 8.09 -23.52 -8.94
CA ASN A 681 7.11 -24.03 -9.89
C ASN A 681 7.25 -25.57 -9.93
N ASN A 682 6.15 -26.30 -10.11
CA ASN A 682 6.02 -27.77 -10.03
C ASN A 682 6.97 -28.63 -10.91
N GLN A 683 8.00 -28.07 -11.52
CA GLN A 683 9.10 -28.83 -12.12
C GLN A 683 10.21 -28.98 -11.08
N ALA A 684 10.32 -30.18 -10.53
CA ALA A 684 11.36 -30.60 -9.61
C ALA A 684 12.74 -30.07 -10.06
N ILE A 685 13.27 -29.10 -9.33
CA ILE A 685 14.68 -28.75 -9.43
C ILE A 685 15.42 -29.90 -8.76
N ALA A 686 16.01 -30.77 -9.57
CA ALA A 686 16.96 -31.76 -9.10
C ALA A 686 18.07 -31.01 -8.34
N VAL A 687 18.15 -31.23 -7.03
CA VAL A 687 19.26 -30.77 -6.23
C VAL A 687 20.46 -31.60 -6.69
N SER A 688 21.29 -31.04 -7.57
CA SER A 688 22.59 -31.61 -7.89
C SER A 688 23.46 -31.51 -6.66
N HIS A 689 23.86 -32.68 -6.15
CA HIS A 689 24.80 -32.87 -5.04
C HIS A 689 26.13 -32.15 -5.25
#